data_AF-A0A935EAM3-F1
#
_entry.id   AF-A0A935EAM3-F1
#
_cell.length_a   1.000
_cell.length_b   1.000
_cell.length_c   1.000
_cell.angle_alpha   90.00
_cell.angle_beta   90.00
_cell.angle_gamma   90.00
#
_symmetry.space_group_name_H-M   'P 1'
#
loop_
_entity.id
_entity.type
_entity.pdbx_description
1 polymer ?
#
loop_
_entity_poly.entity_id
_entity_poly.type
_entity_poly.pdbx_seq_one_letter_code
_entity_poly.pdbx_strand_id
1 'polypeptide(L)'
;MSISPELAELAQRVGVATGYVDGTGVARVPSVEVLIAVFRALGIAIDRESDAASLLADSEALPAVPVRSTAAAPTTCAAGPQPARTWGVFAPLAGLAASPAERDTPGHIGTLAALDHAVASLGGRIVSTLPLVAGRPDDPSPYSPVTWRFWDPRWVDRSWLRGRLGGDGPGAVDHPLVQSWCADHGDAVRFVRWRSAAARHGWDPSTWSGDVSAWVRTGQGPPERAGIDPHHVAAALVDQFGVTAHLDELGAEMRAGGRALYLDLPVGVRPDSFDVWERPDLYVRGVSIGAPPDRFFPDGQSWGLAPVHPLRAAASDFDVVRAALEAHMSVAGVLRIDHVMGLHRQFWVPDGAPAGDGTYVAFPADQLWEAVAQHSQRHGCGIVGEDLGTVPDEVRAAMAERAARGLFIAQDEVRHPFRLARTPPSAAVASLNTHDLPPVATWWAEHGDPTVPTATVRDHLLAELAASDADIVLVAEQDLSLDAVRINLPGTVGDHNWSRRSGLDVADLDRGEARRCLGDVDRWRSTPRGAWPSGAAPFLDEADLRSLRRGVHTHVADRFGVHPVTSAGMVGAAASVWAPHATEVVIAGDFDGWSGTPLRHRALLDSPGDDPGVWEGFVPAAMLGDRYTFRLRTGDGTWIEKSDPLARAAELPPGNASILCEDEPGSGGWSDGEWLASRSVRQGSGTAMSIYEVHLGSWRRGEHGEVLGYAALADRLADHVLDLGFTHVELMPVMEHPFGGSWGYHVTGFFAPTARYGTPAEFAGFVDRLHRRGVGVILDWVPAHFPTDAHGLARFDGWSLYEYGDPREGEHPEWGSLVFDWARPEVRAFLVSSARWWVERYHVDGIRVDAVASMLYRDYAREAGSWIPNVHGGRENLEAVDLLRHLTTELHAAVPGVLVIAEESTSWPGVTHDPAHGGLGFDRKWDLGWMHDTLDYLGRDPVHRGWHHDELTFRPMYSWSERFLLPLSHDEVVHGKGSLLAKMAGDRWQQLANLRLLFGHQAFSPGVPLVFMGGELATPWEWNHDDELPWWLLDHAEHSGVRDWLRAVNRARAAYPALRELDDEAHGFEWIDCSDRERSVVAWQRNALDPAEALVVTANFTPIPRDAYRVGLPADGTWELVLNSDDRLYGGSGYPVVRSVQAQDQPHHGRTRSGEFTLGPLAISLYRGVAP
;
A
#
# COMPACT_ATOMS: atom_id res chain seq x y z
N MET A 1 33.74 -26.24 25.84
CA MET A 1 34.29 -27.14 26.89
C MET A 1 33.14 -27.94 27.45
N SER A 2 33.31 -29.24 27.74
CA SER A 2 32.25 -30.07 28.32
C SER A 2 32.38 -30.08 29.84
N ILE A 3 31.32 -29.69 30.53
CA ILE A 3 31.14 -29.84 31.98
C ILE A 3 31.02 -31.35 32.30
N SER A 4 31.56 -31.80 33.43
CA SER A 4 31.42 -33.18 33.90
C SER A 4 29.96 -33.56 34.18
N PRO A 5 29.55 -34.84 33.96
CA PRO A 5 28.20 -35.31 34.27
C PRO A 5 27.79 -35.06 35.72
N GLU A 6 28.71 -35.21 36.67
CA GLU A 6 28.46 -35.02 38.09
C GLU A 6 28.22 -33.54 38.44
N LEU A 7 28.99 -32.62 37.86
CA LEU A 7 28.74 -31.19 38.04
C LEU A 7 27.42 -30.77 37.39
N ALA A 8 27.05 -31.39 36.26
CA ALA A 8 25.77 -31.14 35.61
C ALA A 8 24.56 -31.66 36.39
N GLU A 9 24.66 -32.86 36.99
CA GLU A 9 23.63 -33.41 37.88
C GLU A 9 23.49 -32.57 39.16
N LEU A 10 24.62 -32.13 39.74
CA LEU A 10 24.61 -31.21 40.88
C LEU A 10 23.88 -29.91 40.53
N ALA A 11 24.22 -29.30 39.39
CA ALA A 11 23.59 -28.08 38.90
C ALA A 11 22.08 -28.23 38.75
N GLN A 12 21.63 -29.31 38.11
CA GLN A 12 20.21 -29.62 37.95
C GLN A 12 19.49 -29.73 39.30
N ARG A 13 20.11 -30.37 40.29
CA ARG A 13 19.51 -30.60 41.61
C ARG A 13 19.30 -29.32 42.43
N VAL A 14 20.13 -28.31 42.22
CA VAL A 14 20.05 -27.02 42.93
C VAL A 14 19.51 -25.88 42.05
N GLY A 15 19.02 -26.20 40.85
CA GLY A 15 18.38 -25.24 39.95
C GLY A 15 19.35 -24.27 39.27
N VAL A 16 20.59 -24.67 39.01
CA VAL A 16 21.57 -23.86 38.27
C VAL A 16 21.68 -24.40 36.84
N ALA A 17 21.57 -23.53 35.85
CA ALA A 17 21.69 -23.93 34.46
C ALA A 17 23.16 -24.23 34.08
N THR A 18 23.38 -25.29 33.33
CA THR A 18 24.70 -25.66 32.77
C THR A 18 24.87 -25.22 31.33
N GLY A 19 23.82 -24.64 30.75
CA GLY A 19 23.81 -24.03 29.44
C GLY A 19 22.53 -23.22 29.25
N TYR A 20 22.57 -22.26 28.34
CA TYR A 20 21.43 -21.41 28.00
C TYR A 20 21.52 -20.96 26.55
N VAL A 21 20.41 -20.45 26.01
CA VAL A 21 20.38 -19.77 24.72
C VAL A 21 20.33 -18.28 24.99
N ASP A 22 21.25 -17.52 24.41
CA ASP A 22 21.32 -16.06 24.57
C ASP A 22 20.27 -15.34 23.69
N GLY A 23 20.15 -14.02 23.83
CA GLY A 23 19.18 -13.21 23.09
C GLY A 23 19.44 -13.12 21.57
N THR A 24 20.53 -13.73 21.09
CA THR A 24 20.84 -13.86 19.66
C THR A 24 20.51 -15.26 19.10
N GLY A 25 20.06 -16.18 19.95
CA GLY A 25 19.77 -17.57 19.59
C GLY A 25 20.98 -18.50 19.69
N VAL A 26 22.09 -18.05 20.28
CA VAL A 26 23.32 -18.84 20.40
C VAL A 26 23.31 -19.62 21.72
N ALA A 27 23.53 -20.93 21.63
CA ALA A 27 23.72 -21.78 22.80
C ALA A 27 25.07 -21.49 23.46
N ARG A 28 25.06 -21.21 24.76
CA ARG A 28 26.22 -20.92 25.59
C ARG A 28 26.31 -21.89 26.76
N VAL A 29 27.55 -22.10 27.21
CA VAL A 29 27.90 -22.92 28.36
C VAL A 29 28.74 -22.04 29.28
N PRO A 30 28.28 -21.74 30.51
CA PRO A 30 29.05 -20.97 31.48
C PRO A 30 30.39 -21.65 31.80
N SER A 31 31.40 -20.87 32.15
CA SER A 31 32.65 -21.43 32.66
C SER A 31 32.46 -22.23 33.95
N VAL A 32 33.33 -23.22 34.17
CA VAL A 32 33.30 -24.04 35.40
C VAL A 32 33.53 -23.16 36.63
N GLU A 33 34.37 -22.14 36.51
CA GLU A 33 34.63 -21.12 37.52
C GLU A 33 33.36 -20.37 37.91
N VAL A 34 32.52 -19.99 36.95
CA VAL A 34 31.23 -19.34 37.21
C VAL A 34 30.28 -20.28 37.93
N LEU A 35 30.16 -21.53 37.48
CA LEU A 35 29.30 -22.52 38.15
C LEU A 35 29.71 -22.73 39.61
N ILE A 36 31.00 -22.89 39.88
CA ILE A 36 31.55 -23.01 41.24
C ILE A 36 31.26 -21.75 42.07
N ALA A 37 31.42 -20.56 41.50
CA ALA A 37 31.14 -19.30 42.19
C ALA A 37 29.65 -19.18 42.56
N VAL A 38 28.74 -19.52 41.65
CA VAL A 38 27.29 -19.52 41.91
C VAL A 38 26.91 -20.57 42.96
N PHE A 39 27.49 -21.77 42.91
CA PHE A 39 27.25 -22.78 43.95
C PHE A 39 27.70 -22.31 45.34
N ARG A 40 28.89 -21.70 45.45
CA ARG A 40 29.36 -21.10 46.70
C ARG A 40 28.44 -19.99 47.17
N ALA A 41 27.93 -19.17 46.26
CA ALA A 41 26.98 -18.11 46.56
C ALA A 41 25.65 -18.66 47.10
N LEU A 42 25.21 -19.83 46.62
CA LEU A 42 24.08 -20.60 47.16
C LEU A 42 24.38 -21.33 48.47
N GLY A 43 25.60 -21.22 49.00
CA GLY A 43 26.04 -21.85 50.25
C GLY A 43 26.47 -23.32 50.11
N ILE A 44 26.75 -23.78 48.89
CA ILE A 44 27.24 -25.14 48.62
C ILE A 44 28.76 -25.13 48.73
N ALA A 45 29.31 -26.00 49.59
CA ALA A 45 30.74 -26.10 49.84
C ALA A 45 31.45 -26.87 48.70
N ILE A 46 31.63 -26.22 47.55
CA ILE A 46 32.36 -26.73 46.38
C ILE A 46 33.56 -25.84 46.06
N ASP A 47 34.73 -26.44 45.86
CA ASP A 47 35.95 -25.71 45.53
C ASP A 47 36.49 -26.03 44.12
N ARG A 48 36.27 -27.26 43.65
CA ARG A 48 36.68 -27.74 42.33
C ARG A 48 35.58 -28.64 41.75
N GLU A 49 35.58 -28.76 40.43
CA GLU A 49 34.62 -29.60 39.70
C GLU A 49 34.56 -31.06 40.22
N SER A 50 35.71 -31.63 40.62
CA SER A 50 35.80 -32.98 41.17
C SER A 50 35.02 -33.22 42.48
N ASP A 51 34.65 -32.15 43.20
CA ASP A 51 33.97 -32.28 44.49
C ASP A 51 32.47 -32.60 44.31
N ALA A 52 31.91 -32.38 43.11
CA ALA A 52 30.50 -32.60 42.78
C ALA A 52 30.03 -34.04 43.05
N ALA A 53 30.86 -35.04 42.73
CA ALA A 53 30.55 -36.45 42.97
C ALA A 53 30.35 -36.77 44.47
N SER A 54 31.13 -36.12 45.34
CA SER A 54 31.03 -36.30 46.80
C SER A 54 29.79 -35.61 47.37
N LEU A 55 29.46 -34.42 46.85
CA LEU A 55 28.27 -33.67 47.25
C LEU A 55 26.96 -34.36 46.82
N LEU A 56 26.94 -35.01 45.65
CA LEU A 56 25.78 -35.78 45.19
C LEU A 56 25.52 -37.03 46.04
N ALA A 57 26.58 -37.64 46.58
CA ALA A 57 26.50 -38.80 47.46
C ALA A 57 26.00 -38.45 48.87
N ASP A 58 26.13 -37.19 49.30
CA ASP A 58 25.65 -36.69 50.58
C ASP A 58 24.30 -35.96 50.42
N SER A 59 23.20 -36.70 50.62
CA SER A 59 21.85 -36.13 50.44
C SER A 59 21.48 -35.04 51.45
N GLU A 60 22.18 -34.93 52.59
CA GLU A 60 21.96 -33.87 53.58
C GLU A 60 22.75 -32.59 53.25
N ALA A 61 23.77 -32.67 52.40
CA ALA A 61 24.62 -31.53 52.02
C ALA A 61 23.99 -30.59 50.97
N LEU A 62 22.90 -31.02 50.31
CA LEU A 62 22.26 -30.25 49.23
C LEU A 62 20.94 -29.62 49.70
N PRO A 63 20.76 -28.31 49.52
CA PRO A 63 19.56 -27.63 49.96
C PRO A 63 18.35 -28.09 49.12
N ALA A 64 17.30 -28.57 49.78
CA ALA A 64 16.07 -28.98 49.12
C ALA A 64 15.10 -27.79 48.95
N VAL A 65 14.44 -27.72 47.79
CA VAL A 65 13.36 -26.74 47.56
C VAL A 65 12.17 -27.12 48.47
N PRO A 66 11.74 -26.27 49.40
CA PRO A 66 10.56 -26.54 50.19
C PRO A 66 9.33 -26.51 49.27
N VAL A 67 8.67 -27.65 49.08
CA VAL A 67 7.37 -27.72 48.39
C VAL A 67 6.28 -27.39 49.41
N ARG A 68 5.84 -26.13 49.42
CA ARG A 68 4.58 -25.73 50.05
C ARG A 68 3.69 -25.16 48.97
N SER A 69 2.58 -25.85 48.70
CA SER A 69 1.45 -25.32 47.94
C SER A 69 0.32 -25.14 48.93
N THR A 70 -0.24 -23.93 49.04
CA THR A 70 -1.48 -23.74 49.80
C THR A 70 -2.66 -23.91 48.85
N ALA A 71 -3.45 -24.97 49.03
CA ALA A 71 -4.55 -25.33 48.13
C ALA A 71 -5.73 -24.33 48.10
N ALA A 72 -5.62 -23.18 48.76
CA ALA A 72 -6.68 -22.18 48.95
C ALA A 72 -6.32 -20.77 48.43
N ALA A 73 -5.15 -20.58 47.84
CA ALA A 73 -4.72 -19.28 47.34
C ALA A 73 -5.37 -18.92 45.98
N PRO A 74 -5.64 -17.63 45.71
CA PRO A 74 -6.04 -17.17 44.39
C PRO A 74 -4.96 -17.54 43.36
N THR A 75 -5.40 -18.13 42.26
CA THR A 75 -4.52 -18.51 41.15
C THR A 75 -4.46 -17.43 40.07
N THR A 76 -5.26 -16.37 40.12
CA THR A 76 -5.27 -15.30 39.12
C THR A 76 -5.07 -13.93 39.76
N CYS A 77 -4.43 -13.02 39.02
CA CYS A 77 -4.24 -11.63 39.39
C CYS A 77 -5.54 -10.83 39.16
N ALA A 78 -5.69 -9.72 39.88
CA ALA A 78 -6.74 -8.75 39.65
C ALA A 78 -6.55 -8.03 38.31
N ALA A 79 -7.62 -7.50 37.73
CA ALA A 79 -7.53 -6.70 36.51
C ALA A 79 -6.96 -5.28 36.75
N GLY A 80 -7.05 -4.77 37.98
CA GLY A 80 -6.84 -3.36 38.32
C GLY A 80 -8.17 -2.61 38.55
N PRO A 81 -8.13 -1.37 39.08
CA PRO A 81 -9.31 -0.53 39.29
C PRO A 81 -9.90 0.08 38.00
N GLN A 82 -9.11 0.15 36.93
CA GLN A 82 -9.48 0.74 35.65
C GLN A 82 -10.40 -0.19 34.82
N PRO A 83 -11.26 0.36 33.96
CA PRO A 83 -11.99 -0.44 32.99
C PRO A 83 -11.03 -1.09 31.98
N ALA A 84 -11.48 -2.19 31.37
CA ALA A 84 -10.80 -2.77 30.22
C ALA A 84 -10.78 -1.79 29.05
N ARG A 85 -9.77 -1.91 28.19
CA ARG A 85 -9.55 -1.06 27.01
C ARG A 85 -9.40 0.42 27.35
N THR A 86 -8.49 0.74 28.27
CA THR A 86 -8.17 2.12 28.66
C THR A 86 -6.86 2.61 28.06
N TRP A 87 -6.49 3.86 28.33
CA TRP A 87 -5.21 4.45 27.97
C TRP A 87 -4.65 5.32 29.09
N GLY A 88 -3.36 5.65 29.00
CA GLY A 88 -2.69 6.57 29.91
C GLY A 88 -1.35 7.07 29.41
N VAL A 89 -0.67 7.81 30.28
CA VAL A 89 0.63 8.44 29.98
C VAL A 89 1.72 7.83 30.85
N PHE A 90 2.85 7.50 30.22
CA PHE A 90 4.11 7.22 30.91
C PHE A 90 4.95 8.49 30.96
N ALA A 91 5.27 8.95 32.17
CA ALA A 91 6.10 10.13 32.39
C ALA A 91 6.99 9.93 33.63
N PRO A 92 8.33 9.89 33.49
CA PRO A 92 9.23 9.80 34.62
C PRO A 92 9.12 11.01 35.55
N LEU A 93 8.70 10.77 36.79
CA LEU A 93 8.50 11.83 37.79
C LEU A 93 9.76 12.67 38.04
N ALA A 94 10.94 12.04 37.99
CA ALA A 94 12.24 12.70 38.19
C ALA A 94 12.47 13.87 37.21
N GLY A 95 12.01 13.72 35.97
CA GLY A 95 12.20 14.68 34.88
C GLY A 95 11.01 15.61 34.66
N LEU A 96 9.85 15.33 35.26
CA LEU A 96 8.59 16.03 35.02
C LEU A 96 8.43 17.24 35.96
N ALA A 97 7.99 18.37 35.41
CA ALA A 97 7.63 19.57 36.17
C ALA A 97 6.11 19.80 36.15
N ALA A 98 5.53 20.32 37.23
CA ALA A 98 4.11 20.66 37.25
C ALA A 98 3.80 21.93 36.43
N SER A 99 4.76 22.85 36.39
CA SER A 99 4.63 24.13 35.70
C SER A 99 5.96 24.61 35.09
N PRO A 100 5.95 25.59 34.18
CA PRO A 100 7.17 26.16 33.61
C PRO A 100 8.15 26.71 34.67
N ALA A 101 7.62 27.21 35.80
CA ALA A 101 8.43 27.78 36.88
C ALA A 101 9.22 26.73 37.67
N GLU A 102 8.87 25.45 37.52
CA GLU A 102 9.45 24.31 38.24
C GLU A 102 10.32 23.42 37.34
N ARG A 103 10.64 23.86 36.11
CA ARG A 103 11.41 23.07 35.14
C ARG A 103 12.81 22.66 35.62
N ASP A 104 13.38 23.41 36.56
CA ASP A 104 14.69 23.12 37.17
C ASP A 104 14.61 22.27 38.46
N THR A 105 13.40 21.91 38.92
CA THR A 105 13.19 21.13 40.15
C THR A 105 12.59 19.75 39.87
N PRO A 106 13.09 18.64 40.45
CA PRO A 106 12.46 17.32 40.33
C PRO A 106 10.98 17.32 40.71
N GLY A 107 10.18 16.55 39.98
CA GLY A 107 8.78 16.36 40.32
C GLY A 107 8.61 15.66 41.67
N HIS A 108 7.43 15.83 42.26
CA HIS A 108 7.03 15.22 43.53
C HIS A 108 5.62 14.62 43.42
N ILE A 109 5.10 14.00 44.49
CA ILE A 109 3.79 13.33 44.43
C ILE A 109 2.66 14.28 43.98
N GLY A 110 2.67 15.55 44.41
CA GLY A 110 1.75 16.57 43.87
C GLY A 110 1.85 16.79 42.35
N THR A 111 3.04 16.69 41.75
CA THR A 111 3.21 16.71 40.29
C THR A 111 2.53 15.49 39.64
N LEU A 112 2.64 14.32 40.27
CA LEU A 112 1.99 13.08 39.82
C LEU A 112 0.46 13.16 39.94
N ALA A 113 -0.05 13.77 41.01
CA ALA A 113 -1.48 14.05 41.18
C ALA A 113 -1.99 15.04 40.11
N ALA A 114 -1.22 16.10 39.81
CA ALA A 114 -1.55 17.02 38.73
C ALA A 114 -1.57 16.31 37.36
N LEU A 115 -0.63 15.39 37.12
CA LEU A 115 -0.61 14.56 35.92
C LEU A 115 -1.85 13.65 35.82
N ASP A 116 -2.26 13.00 36.90
CA ASP A 116 -3.51 12.22 36.95
C ASP A 116 -4.72 13.08 36.59
N HIS A 117 -4.83 14.27 37.19
CA HIS A 117 -5.95 15.17 36.90
C HIS A 117 -5.97 15.62 35.44
N ALA A 118 -4.80 15.97 34.86
CA ALA A 118 -4.69 16.35 33.45
C ALA A 118 -5.08 15.21 32.51
N VAL A 119 -4.52 14.00 32.72
CA VAL A 119 -4.82 12.81 31.91
C VAL A 119 -6.29 12.38 32.05
N ALA A 120 -6.84 12.42 33.26
CA ALA A 120 -8.23 12.09 33.52
C ALA A 120 -9.20 13.07 32.85
N SER A 121 -8.84 14.36 32.75
CA SER A 121 -9.66 15.36 32.07
C SER A 121 -9.82 15.10 30.56
N LEU A 122 -8.90 14.33 29.98
CA LEU A 122 -8.89 13.91 28.58
C LEU A 122 -9.50 12.52 28.35
N GLY A 123 -9.95 11.83 29.41
CA GLY A 123 -10.55 10.48 29.33
C GLY A 123 -9.63 9.33 29.73
N GLY A 124 -8.32 9.59 29.90
CA GLY A 124 -7.34 8.60 30.33
C GLY A 124 -7.57 8.11 31.76
N ARG A 125 -7.08 6.90 32.08
CA ARG A 125 -7.27 6.28 33.40
C ARG A 125 -5.98 5.81 34.05
N ILE A 126 -4.85 5.91 33.34
CA ILE A 126 -3.56 5.43 33.83
C ILE A 126 -2.54 6.57 33.83
N VAL A 127 -1.79 6.67 34.93
CA VAL A 127 -0.54 7.42 34.99
C VAL A 127 0.56 6.45 35.38
N SER A 128 1.61 6.37 34.57
CA SER A 128 2.74 5.47 34.78
C SER A 128 4.04 6.27 34.99
N THR A 129 4.84 5.82 35.95
CA THR A 129 6.17 6.38 36.21
C THR A 129 7.14 5.26 36.63
N LEU A 130 8.43 5.57 36.51
CA LEU A 130 9.53 4.75 37.01
C LEU A 130 9.42 4.49 38.54
N PRO A 131 10.16 3.50 39.08
CA PRO A 131 10.11 3.16 40.50
C PRO A 131 10.29 4.37 41.43
N LEU A 132 9.47 4.45 42.47
CA LEU A 132 9.49 5.54 43.47
C LEU A 132 10.21 5.14 44.77
N VAL A 133 10.74 3.92 44.84
CA VAL A 133 11.46 3.39 45.99
C VAL A 133 12.76 4.14 46.26
N ALA A 134 13.20 4.12 47.52
CA ALA A 134 14.37 4.88 47.93
C ALA A 134 15.67 4.41 47.25
N GLY A 135 16.38 5.36 46.64
CA GLY A 135 17.69 5.16 46.04
C GLY A 135 18.81 5.90 46.78
N ARG A 136 20.02 5.82 46.22
CA ARG A 136 21.16 6.63 46.66
C ARG A 136 21.06 8.04 46.06
N PRO A 137 21.39 9.12 46.81
CA PRO A 137 21.41 10.47 46.26
C PRO A 137 22.44 10.67 45.14
N ASP A 138 23.53 9.89 45.14
CA ASP A 138 24.61 9.93 44.16
C ASP A 138 24.41 8.96 42.97
N ASP A 139 23.31 8.21 42.93
CA ASP A 139 22.96 7.31 41.85
C ASP A 139 21.60 7.75 41.26
N PRO A 140 21.55 8.24 40.00
CA PRO A 140 20.31 8.68 39.40
C PRO A 140 19.39 7.53 38.96
N SER A 141 19.87 6.27 38.97
CA SER A 141 19.08 5.12 38.52
C SER A 141 17.93 4.79 39.50
N PRO A 142 16.67 4.77 39.03
CA PRO A 142 15.54 4.32 39.86
C PRO A 142 15.49 2.79 40.03
N TYR A 143 16.31 2.05 39.27
CA TYR A 143 16.42 0.59 39.33
C TYR A 143 17.56 0.08 40.21
N SER A 144 18.26 0.99 40.91
CA SER A 144 19.28 0.65 41.91
C SER A 144 18.84 1.00 43.34
N PRO A 145 17.72 0.43 43.83
CA PRO A 145 17.15 0.85 45.10
C PRO A 145 18.01 0.38 46.29
N VAL A 146 18.00 1.19 47.35
CA VAL A 146 18.52 0.81 48.67
C VAL A 146 17.47 0.11 49.53
N THR A 147 16.24 -0.03 49.04
CA THR A 147 15.19 -0.88 49.61
C THR A 147 14.01 -1.06 48.65
N TRP A 148 13.31 -2.19 48.72
CA TRP A 148 12.04 -2.40 48.04
C TRP A 148 10.80 -1.97 48.83
N ARG A 149 10.94 -1.59 50.11
CA ARG A 149 9.77 -1.39 50.99
C ARG A 149 9.42 0.06 51.25
N PHE A 150 10.39 0.96 51.12
CA PHE A 150 10.23 2.35 51.54
C PHE A 150 10.47 3.30 50.37
N TRP A 151 9.60 4.31 50.28
CA TRP A 151 9.63 5.33 49.24
C TRP A 151 10.79 6.31 49.39
N ASP A 152 11.28 6.85 48.29
CA ASP A 152 12.31 7.89 48.34
C ASP A 152 11.71 9.21 48.85
N PRO A 153 12.23 9.79 49.94
CA PRO A 153 11.75 11.08 50.43
C PRO A 153 12.02 12.23 49.46
N ARG A 154 12.79 12.04 48.38
CA ARG A 154 12.92 13.05 47.32
C ARG A 154 11.59 13.39 46.64
N TRP A 155 10.60 12.48 46.70
CA TRP A 155 9.27 12.67 46.13
C TRP A 155 8.29 13.43 47.04
N VAL A 156 8.73 13.88 48.21
CA VAL A 156 7.87 14.56 49.18
C VAL A 156 7.33 15.89 48.62
N ASP A 157 6.01 16.05 48.66
CA ASP A 157 5.38 17.33 48.38
C ASP A 157 5.36 18.18 49.65
N ARG A 158 6.28 19.14 49.71
CA ARG A 158 6.41 20.07 50.86
C ARG A 158 5.17 20.93 51.05
N SER A 159 4.44 21.24 49.97
CA SER A 159 3.23 22.05 50.06
C SER A 159 2.08 21.28 50.70
N TRP A 160 1.87 20.03 50.28
CA TRP A 160 0.91 19.10 50.89
C TRP A 160 1.25 18.86 52.37
N LEU A 161 2.53 18.63 52.68
CA LEU A 161 3.00 18.35 54.03
C LEU A 161 2.74 19.53 54.98
N ARG A 162 3.06 20.77 54.55
CA ARG A 162 2.74 21.99 55.33
C ARG A 162 1.23 22.15 55.53
N GLY A 163 0.44 21.88 54.49
CA GLY A 163 -1.02 21.93 54.57
C GLY A 163 -1.60 20.92 55.56
N ARG A 164 -0.98 19.73 55.66
CA ARG A 164 -1.46 18.63 56.51
C ARG A 164 -1.03 18.74 57.97
N LEU A 165 0.19 19.20 58.21
CA LEU A 165 0.80 19.21 59.56
C LEU A 165 0.91 20.61 60.17
N GLY A 166 0.64 21.67 59.40
CA GLY A 166 0.86 23.07 59.81
C GLY A 166 2.33 23.53 59.74
N GLY A 167 3.23 22.67 59.26
CA GLY A 167 4.66 22.91 59.07
C GLY A 167 5.36 21.67 58.50
N ASP A 168 6.58 21.82 57.97
CA ASP A 168 7.36 20.76 57.30
C ASP A 168 8.79 20.61 57.84
N GLY A 169 9.11 21.32 58.93
CA GLY A 169 10.41 21.24 59.59
C GLY A 169 10.51 20.11 60.63
N PRO A 170 11.69 19.93 61.27
CA PRO A 170 11.93 18.87 62.24
C PRO A 170 10.91 18.81 63.40
N GLY A 171 10.37 19.95 63.82
CA GLY A 171 9.36 20.02 64.89
C GLY A 171 8.00 19.41 64.51
N ALA A 172 7.74 19.17 63.22
CA ALA A 172 6.54 18.46 62.77
C ALA A 172 6.56 16.96 63.15
N VAL A 173 7.71 16.43 63.60
CA VAL A 173 7.79 15.04 64.08
C VAL A 173 6.87 14.80 65.28
N ASP A 174 6.63 15.81 66.11
CA ASP A 174 5.75 15.73 67.28
C ASP A 174 4.25 15.80 66.92
N HIS A 175 3.92 16.00 65.65
CA HIS A 175 2.53 16.03 65.18
C HIS A 175 1.87 14.65 65.43
N PRO A 176 0.62 14.59 65.95
CA PRO A 176 -0.03 13.33 66.31
C PRO A 176 -0.08 12.28 65.18
N LEU A 177 -0.27 12.72 63.94
CA LEU A 177 -0.27 11.83 62.76
C LEU A 177 1.10 11.19 62.52
N VAL A 178 2.19 11.95 62.66
CA VAL A 178 3.55 11.44 62.47
C VAL A 178 3.93 10.49 63.61
N GLN A 179 3.56 10.82 64.85
CA GLN A 179 3.78 9.94 66.01
C GLN A 179 3.01 8.62 65.90
N SER A 180 1.75 8.67 65.49
CA SER A 180 0.95 7.45 65.25
C SER A 180 1.59 6.60 64.15
N TRP A 181 1.94 7.22 63.02
CA TRP A 181 2.59 6.50 61.93
C TRP A 181 3.91 5.86 62.35
N CYS A 182 4.76 6.57 63.10
CA CYS A 182 6.02 6.02 63.63
C CYS A 182 5.79 4.82 64.57
N ALA A 183 4.72 4.84 65.37
CA ALA A 183 4.37 3.73 66.25
C ALA A 183 3.93 2.48 65.47
N ASP A 184 3.23 2.68 64.35
CA ASP A 184 2.72 1.61 63.51
C ASP A 184 3.77 1.09 62.49
N HIS A 185 4.81 1.88 62.18
CA HIS A 185 5.82 1.59 61.14
C HIS A 185 7.25 1.55 61.71
N GLY A 186 7.48 0.70 62.71
CA GLY A 186 8.78 0.61 63.40
C GLY A 186 9.98 0.21 62.51
N ASP A 187 9.73 -0.47 61.40
CA ASP A 187 10.70 -0.80 60.36
C ASP A 187 11.06 0.41 59.50
N ALA A 188 10.09 1.24 59.10
CA ALA A 188 10.35 2.51 58.41
C ALA A 188 11.17 3.47 59.29
N VAL A 189 10.89 3.53 60.60
CA VAL A 189 11.70 4.29 61.57
C VAL A 189 13.13 3.75 61.65
N ARG A 190 13.34 2.43 61.48
CA ARG A 190 14.67 1.81 61.41
C ARG A 190 15.38 2.16 60.11
N PHE A 191 14.66 2.13 58.99
CA PHE A 191 15.16 2.54 57.68
C PHE A 191 15.62 3.99 57.68
N VAL A 192 14.84 4.92 58.25
CA VAL A 192 15.24 6.34 58.34
C VAL A 192 16.52 6.51 59.14
N ARG A 193 16.70 5.79 60.25
CA ARG A 193 17.95 5.78 61.02
C ARG A 193 19.10 5.21 60.20
N TRP A 194 18.88 4.11 59.49
CA TRP A 194 19.87 3.48 58.63
C TRP A 194 20.32 4.43 57.52
N ARG A 195 19.38 5.08 56.82
CA ARG A 195 19.67 6.05 55.76
C ARG A 195 20.41 7.27 56.29
N SER A 196 20.02 7.77 57.46
CA SER A 196 20.71 8.88 58.13
C SER A 196 22.16 8.51 58.50
N ALA A 197 22.39 7.28 58.95
CA ALA A 197 23.74 6.77 59.22
C ALA A 197 24.54 6.58 57.92
N ALA A 198 23.93 6.01 56.88
CA ALA A 198 24.55 5.80 55.58
C ALA A 198 25.01 7.10 54.92
N ALA A 199 24.15 8.13 54.92
CA ALA A 199 24.49 9.43 54.38
C ALA A 199 25.65 10.12 55.11
N ARG A 200 25.85 9.83 56.40
CA ARG A 200 26.90 10.44 57.23
C ARG A 200 28.22 9.67 57.23
N HIS A 201 28.15 8.35 57.30
CA HIS A 201 29.29 7.46 57.56
C HIS A 201 29.68 6.59 56.36
N GLY A 202 28.97 6.72 55.23
CA GLY A 202 29.16 5.91 54.03
C GLY A 202 28.11 4.82 53.89
N TRP A 203 27.80 4.45 52.65
CA TRP A 203 26.69 3.55 52.31
C TRP A 203 26.94 2.08 52.62
N ASP A 204 28.19 1.64 52.77
CA ASP A 204 28.52 0.26 53.18
C ASP A 204 28.43 0.10 54.70
N PRO A 205 27.40 -0.59 55.24
CA PRO A 205 27.22 -0.70 56.68
C PRO A 205 28.28 -1.56 57.36
N SER A 206 29.07 -2.34 56.63
CA SER A 206 30.17 -3.13 57.18
C SER A 206 31.31 -2.27 57.71
N THR A 207 31.37 -1.01 57.28
CA THR A 207 32.37 -0.02 57.69
C THR A 207 31.97 0.77 58.94
N TRP A 208 30.72 0.64 59.40
CA TRP A 208 30.20 1.43 60.52
C TRP A 208 30.76 0.95 61.86
N SER A 209 30.91 1.90 62.82
CA SER A 209 31.29 1.54 64.19
C SER A 209 30.19 0.73 64.89
N GLY A 210 30.56 0.01 65.95
CA GLY A 210 29.60 -0.74 66.78
C GLY A 210 28.49 0.14 67.36
N ASP A 211 28.82 1.38 67.76
CA ASP A 211 27.86 2.33 68.31
C ASP A 211 26.84 2.81 67.26
N VAL A 212 27.29 3.09 66.02
CA VAL A 212 26.40 3.45 64.92
C VAL A 212 25.47 2.29 64.58
N SER A 213 26.02 1.08 64.43
CA SER A 213 25.25 -0.13 64.16
C SER A 213 24.22 -0.45 65.24
N ALA A 214 24.60 -0.31 66.52
CA ALA A 214 23.71 -0.53 67.66
C ALA A 214 22.57 0.51 67.72
N TRP A 215 22.86 1.78 67.45
CA TRP A 215 21.85 2.83 67.41
C TRP A 215 20.85 2.63 66.27
N VAL A 216 21.31 2.31 65.06
CA VAL A 216 20.43 2.02 63.92
C VAL A 216 19.53 0.82 64.23
N ARG A 217 20.05 -0.26 64.82
CA ARG A 217 19.26 -1.47 65.14
C ARG A 217 18.27 -1.23 66.30
N THR A 218 18.70 -0.61 67.39
CA THR A 218 17.93 -0.59 68.65
C THR A 218 17.17 0.71 68.89
N GLY A 219 17.70 1.84 68.40
CA GLY A 219 17.12 3.17 68.62
C GLY A 219 17.29 3.68 70.05
N GLN A 220 18.05 2.94 70.86
CA GLN A 220 18.29 3.29 72.25
C GLN A 220 19.45 4.29 72.36
N GLY A 221 19.18 5.42 73.01
CA GLY A 221 20.16 6.50 73.23
C GLY A 221 20.10 7.63 72.20
N PRO A 222 20.70 8.80 72.51
CA PRO A 222 20.65 9.99 71.66
C PRO A 222 21.42 9.78 70.33
N PRO A 223 20.87 10.18 69.16
CA PRO A 223 21.52 10.04 67.84
C PRO A 223 22.90 10.70 67.74
N GLU A 224 23.18 11.68 68.60
CA GLU A 224 24.46 12.35 68.73
C GLU A 224 25.60 11.37 69.08
N ARG A 225 25.30 10.27 69.80
CA ARG A 225 26.29 9.21 70.07
C ARG A 225 26.72 8.47 68.81
N ALA A 226 25.86 8.44 67.80
CA ALA A 226 26.18 7.93 66.47
C ALA A 226 26.70 9.03 65.53
N GLY A 227 26.95 10.25 66.01
CA GLY A 227 27.43 11.38 65.20
C GLY A 227 26.38 11.94 64.22
N ILE A 228 25.10 11.74 64.52
CA ILE A 228 23.96 12.14 63.68
C ILE A 228 23.16 13.23 64.41
N ASP A 229 22.74 14.26 63.67
CA ASP A 229 21.90 15.34 64.20
C ASP A 229 20.45 14.85 64.44
N PRO A 230 19.90 14.95 65.66
CA PRO A 230 18.49 14.62 65.94
C PRO A 230 17.49 15.32 65.03
N HIS A 231 17.75 16.59 64.66
CA HIS A 231 16.85 17.35 63.80
C HIS A 231 16.82 16.79 62.37
N HIS A 232 17.92 16.20 61.90
CA HIS A 232 17.97 15.53 60.61
C HIS A 232 17.11 14.26 60.61
N VAL A 233 17.22 13.45 61.67
CA VAL A 233 16.39 12.23 61.82
C VAL A 233 14.91 12.58 61.93
N ALA A 234 14.58 13.61 62.71
CA ALA A 234 13.20 14.11 62.84
C ALA A 234 12.63 14.60 61.49
N ALA A 235 13.38 15.40 60.73
CA ALA A 235 12.97 15.82 59.39
C ALA A 235 12.81 14.63 58.43
N ALA A 236 13.73 13.67 58.44
CA ALA A 236 13.64 12.49 57.60
C ALA A 236 12.45 11.57 57.94
N LEU A 237 12.05 11.50 59.21
CA LEU A 237 10.82 10.80 59.64
C LEU A 237 9.57 11.51 59.11
N VAL A 238 9.53 12.84 59.19
CA VAL A 238 8.44 13.64 58.62
C VAL A 238 8.36 13.46 57.10
N ASP A 239 9.50 13.42 56.42
CA ASP A 239 9.55 13.19 54.96
C ASP A 239 9.07 11.78 54.60
N GLN A 240 9.50 10.76 55.32
CA GLN A 240 9.08 9.37 55.09
C GLN A 240 7.57 9.19 55.35
N PHE A 241 7.03 9.82 56.40
CA PHE A 241 5.60 9.91 56.62
C PHE A 241 4.90 10.61 55.45
N GLY A 242 5.43 11.77 55.02
CA GLY A 242 4.82 12.60 53.99
C GLY A 242 4.71 11.90 52.64
N VAL A 243 5.79 11.25 52.19
CA VAL A 243 5.79 10.49 50.94
C VAL A 243 4.82 9.30 50.99
N THR A 244 4.80 8.57 52.12
CA THR A 244 3.94 7.39 52.28
C THR A 244 2.47 7.77 52.31
N ALA A 245 2.10 8.70 53.20
CA ALA A 245 0.71 9.10 53.39
C ALA A 245 0.13 9.79 52.13
N HIS A 246 0.92 10.59 51.41
CA HIS A 246 0.43 11.24 50.20
C HIS A 246 0.28 10.25 49.03
N LEU A 247 1.17 9.24 48.89
CA LEU A 247 0.98 8.16 47.91
C LEU A 247 -0.23 7.29 48.24
N ASP A 248 -0.46 6.99 49.52
CA ASP A 248 -1.66 6.26 49.96
C ASP A 248 -2.94 7.03 49.63
N GLU A 249 -2.96 8.35 49.91
CA GLU A 249 -4.09 9.22 49.56
C GLU A 249 -4.31 9.28 48.04
N LEU A 250 -3.26 9.49 47.26
CA LEU A 250 -3.33 9.54 45.78
C LEU A 250 -3.80 8.21 45.20
N GLY A 251 -3.20 7.09 45.62
CA GLY A 251 -3.58 5.75 45.16
C GLY A 251 -5.03 5.42 45.50
N ALA A 252 -5.49 5.77 46.70
CA ALA A 252 -6.89 5.61 47.09
C ALA A 252 -7.85 6.49 46.26
N GLU A 253 -7.50 7.76 46.02
CA GLU A 253 -8.27 8.68 45.19
C GLU A 253 -8.39 8.15 43.75
N MET A 254 -7.28 7.76 43.14
CA MET A 254 -7.25 7.21 41.78
C MET A 254 -8.13 5.96 41.69
N ARG A 255 -7.96 5.00 42.61
CA ARG A 255 -8.79 3.77 42.64
C ARG A 255 -10.27 4.07 42.78
N ALA A 256 -10.65 4.99 43.66
CA ALA A 256 -12.04 5.39 43.85
C ALA A 256 -12.66 5.99 42.57
N GLY A 257 -11.84 6.63 41.74
CA GLY A 257 -12.22 7.14 40.42
C GLY A 257 -12.13 6.15 39.26
N GLY A 258 -11.83 4.87 39.53
CA GLY A 258 -11.57 3.86 38.48
C GLY A 258 -10.33 4.19 37.64
N ARG A 259 -9.32 4.80 38.27
CA ARG A 259 -8.02 5.14 37.69
C ARG A 259 -6.93 4.35 38.42
N ALA A 260 -5.77 4.19 37.79
CA ALA A 260 -4.67 3.41 38.33
C ALA A 260 -3.35 4.18 38.23
N LEU A 261 -2.67 4.30 39.37
CA LEU A 261 -1.24 4.56 39.38
C LEU A 261 -0.54 3.27 38.94
N TYR A 262 0.22 3.37 37.85
CA TYR A 262 1.05 2.30 37.32
C TYR A 262 2.47 2.52 37.82
N LEU A 263 2.98 1.59 38.63
CA LEU A 263 4.37 1.62 39.11
C LEU A 263 5.15 0.41 38.61
N ASP A 264 6.47 0.53 38.70
CA ASP A 264 7.41 -0.52 38.34
C ASP A 264 8.07 -1.07 39.61
N LEU A 265 8.18 -2.40 39.69
CA LEU A 265 8.90 -3.13 40.73
C LEU A 265 10.28 -3.54 40.18
N PRO A 266 11.39 -2.97 40.66
CA PRO A 266 12.73 -3.30 40.19
C PRO A 266 13.13 -4.74 40.57
N VAL A 267 13.92 -5.39 39.70
CA VAL A 267 14.32 -6.81 39.81
C VAL A 267 15.20 -7.16 41.02
N GLY A 268 15.86 -6.18 41.64
CA GLY A 268 16.80 -6.39 42.75
C GLY A 268 17.02 -5.15 43.61
N VAL A 269 17.87 -5.31 44.62
CA VAL A 269 18.35 -4.21 45.49
C VAL A 269 19.87 -4.15 45.45
N ARG A 270 20.44 -3.01 45.84
CA ARG A 270 21.90 -2.89 45.92
C ARG A 270 22.51 -3.82 47.00
N PRO A 271 23.75 -4.30 46.85
CA PRO A 271 24.43 -5.12 47.86
C PRO A 271 24.66 -4.38 49.19
N ASP A 272 24.79 -3.06 49.13
CA ASP A 272 24.92 -2.14 50.28
C ASP A 272 23.56 -1.59 50.75
N SER A 273 22.45 -2.22 50.36
CA SER A 273 21.08 -1.77 50.70
C SER A 273 20.68 -2.03 52.15
N PHE A 274 19.61 -1.34 52.58
CA PHE A 274 18.94 -1.60 53.85
C PHE A 274 18.43 -3.03 53.95
N ASP A 275 17.85 -3.56 52.87
CA ASP A 275 17.26 -4.90 52.87
C ASP A 275 18.33 -5.99 53.03
N VAL A 276 19.47 -5.85 52.35
CA VAL A 276 20.62 -6.76 52.50
C VAL A 276 21.27 -6.64 53.89
N TRP A 277 21.23 -5.46 54.52
CA TRP A 277 21.73 -5.26 55.88
C TRP A 277 20.79 -5.80 56.97
N GLU A 278 19.48 -5.66 56.76
CA GLU A 278 18.46 -6.11 57.71
C GLU A 278 18.31 -7.64 57.67
N ARG A 279 18.30 -8.22 56.47
CA ARG A 279 18.12 -9.65 56.21
C ARG A 279 19.26 -10.24 55.37
N PRO A 280 20.52 -10.21 55.85
CA PRO A 280 21.67 -10.70 55.08
C PRO A 280 21.60 -12.20 54.77
N ASP A 281 20.78 -12.95 55.51
CA ASP A 281 20.52 -14.36 55.29
C ASP A 281 19.71 -14.64 54.02
N LEU A 282 18.88 -13.70 53.57
CA LEU A 282 17.95 -13.85 52.45
C LEU A 282 18.46 -13.28 51.12
N TYR A 283 19.60 -12.60 51.10
CA TYR A 283 20.21 -12.06 49.88
C TYR A 283 21.57 -12.70 49.63
N VAL A 284 21.93 -12.84 48.36
CA VAL A 284 23.21 -13.43 47.95
C VAL A 284 24.21 -12.31 47.64
N ARG A 285 25.42 -12.42 48.20
CA ARG A 285 26.54 -11.51 47.94
C ARG A 285 27.60 -12.21 47.08
N GLY A 286 28.43 -11.44 46.39
CA GLY A 286 29.48 -11.99 45.50
C GLY A 286 29.00 -12.34 44.09
N VAL A 287 27.73 -12.07 43.81
CA VAL A 287 27.09 -12.23 42.49
C VAL A 287 26.15 -11.06 42.26
N SER A 288 25.91 -10.75 41.00
CA SER A 288 25.01 -9.71 40.55
C SER A 288 23.94 -10.24 39.60
N ILE A 289 22.73 -9.68 39.68
CA ILE A 289 21.70 -9.87 38.66
C ILE A 289 22.16 -9.21 37.35
N GLY A 290 21.95 -9.89 36.24
CA GLY A 290 22.27 -9.37 34.91
C GLY A 290 21.39 -9.94 33.82
N ALA A 291 21.86 -9.82 32.58
CA ALA A 291 21.24 -10.40 31.39
C ALA A 291 22.31 -11.03 30.50
N PRO A 292 21.99 -12.15 29.80
CA PRO A 292 22.91 -12.73 28.83
C PRO A 292 23.12 -11.79 27.63
N PRO A 293 24.11 -12.06 26.77
CA PRO A 293 24.27 -11.35 25.51
C PRO A 293 23.00 -11.33 24.65
N ASP A 294 22.70 -10.19 24.03
CA ASP A 294 21.60 -10.04 23.09
C ASP A 294 22.01 -9.12 21.91
N ARG A 295 21.06 -8.82 21.02
CA ARG A 295 21.32 -8.01 19.81
C ARG A 295 21.71 -6.55 20.12
N PHE A 296 21.31 -6.03 21.28
CA PHE A 296 21.59 -4.67 21.72
C PHE A 296 22.83 -4.63 22.63
N PHE A 297 23.06 -5.68 23.43
CA PHE A 297 24.15 -5.81 24.38
C PHE A 297 24.95 -7.10 24.12
N PRO A 298 25.87 -7.10 23.14
CA PRO A 298 26.56 -8.30 22.69
C PRO A 298 27.50 -8.91 23.74
N ASP A 299 27.89 -8.15 24.76
CA ASP A 299 28.73 -8.61 25.87
C ASP A 299 27.92 -9.09 27.09
N GLY A 300 26.59 -8.99 27.04
CA GLY A 300 25.71 -9.19 28.20
C GLY A 300 25.74 -7.99 29.16
N GLN A 301 24.98 -8.09 30.25
CA GLN A 301 24.84 -7.01 31.24
C GLN A 301 24.99 -7.56 32.66
N SER A 302 25.56 -6.73 33.55
CA SER A 302 25.61 -6.97 35.00
C SER A 302 25.22 -5.68 35.70
N TRP A 303 24.13 -5.71 36.47
CA TRP A 303 23.49 -4.49 36.98
C TRP A 303 23.95 -4.08 38.38
N GLY A 304 24.84 -4.84 39.00
CA GLY A 304 25.33 -4.58 40.35
C GLY A 304 24.30 -4.83 41.45
N LEU A 305 23.17 -5.48 41.16
CA LEU A 305 22.10 -5.77 42.11
C LEU A 305 22.28 -7.14 42.77
N ALA A 306 22.04 -7.23 44.08
CA ALA A 306 22.10 -8.47 44.84
C ALA A 306 20.78 -9.27 44.68
N PRO A 307 20.83 -10.54 44.25
CA PRO A 307 19.62 -11.35 44.14
C PRO A 307 19.15 -11.86 45.51
N VAL A 308 17.85 -12.11 45.59
CA VAL A 308 17.24 -12.85 46.70
C VAL A 308 17.66 -14.32 46.61
N HIS A 309 18.03 -14.92 47.73
CA HIS A 309 18.40 -16.33 47.80
C HIS A 309 17.15 -17.21 47.59
N PRO A 310 17.04 -17.97 46.49
CA PRO A 310 15.77 -18.60 46.09
C PRO A 310 15.25 -19.61 47.13
N LEU A 311 16.15 -20.44 47.70
CA LEU A 311 15.77 -21.48 48.66
C LEU A 311 15.47 -20.94 50.07
N ARG A 312 16.28 -20.00 50.56
CA ARG A 312 16.07 -19.40 51.89
C ARG A 312 14.86 -18.49 51.91
N ALA A 313 14.63 -17.73 50.84
CA ALA A 313 13.42 -16.94 50.69
C ALA A 313 12.18 -17.83 50.59
N ALA A 314 12.22 -18.94 49.84
CA ALA A 314 11.10 -19.90 49.84
C ALA A 314 10.83 -20.48 51.23
N ALA A 315 11.87 -20.77 52.02
CA ALA A 315 11.71 -21.24 53.40
C ALA A 315 11.07 -20.20 54.33
N SER A 316 11.23 -18.89 54.04
CA SER A 316 10.53 -17.79 54.71
C SER A 316 9.21 -17.38 54.03
N ASP A 317 8.67 -18.20 53.12
CA ASP A 317 7.48 -17.89 52.30
C ASP A 317 7.61 -16.54 51.56
N PHE A 318 8.81 -16.26 51.07
CA PHE A 318 9.17 -15.04 50.35
C PHE A 318 8.77 -13.75 51.10
N ASP A 319 8.84 -13.74 52.43
CA ASP A 319 8.49 -12.60 53.30
C ASP A 319 9.01 -11.23 52.80
N VAL A 320 10.27 -11.15 52.34
CA VAL A 320 10.85 -9.92 51.78
C VAL A 320 10.23 -9.48 50.47
N VAL A 321 9.89 -10.43 49.59
CA VAL A 321 9.20 -10.13 48.31
C VAL A 321 7.75 -9.76 48.60
N ARG A 322 7.06 -10.50 49.48
CA ARG A 322 5.68 -10.19 49.90
C ARG A 322 5.58 -8.80 50.52
N ALA A 323 6.54 -8.39 51.35
CA ALA A 323 6.57 -7.04 51.91
C ALA A 323 6.77 -5.97 50.83
N ALA A 324 7.58 -6.23 49.80
CA ALA A 324 7.71 -5.35 48.64
C ALA A 324 6.40 -5.25 47.85
N LEU A 325 5.74 -6.39 47.58
CA LEU A 325 4.44 -6.43 46.90
C LEU A 325 3.37 -5.69 47.70
N GLU A 326 3.33 -5.86 49.02
CA GLU A 326 2.40 -5.14 49.90
C GLU A 326 2.63 -3.62 49.80
N ALA A 327 3.88 -3.15 49.90
CA ALA A 327 4.21 -1.73 49.82
C ALA A 327 3.82 -1.12 48.47
N HIS A 328 4.08 -1.81 47.36
CA HIS A 328 3.76 -1.29 46.03
C HIS A 328 2.29 -1.39 45.69
N MET A 329 1.66 -2.55 45.93
CA MET A 329 0.27 -2.78 45.55
C MET A 329 -0.71 -2.04 46.47
N SER A 330 -0.31 -1.63 47.69
CA SER A 330 -1.16 -0.80 48.55
C SER A 330 -1.41 0.60 47.97
N VAL A 331 -0.53 1.11 47.10
CA VAL A 331 -0.68 2.42 46.43
C VAL A 331 -0.94 2.30 44.92
N ALA A 332 -0.38 1.29 44.26
CA ALA A 332 -0.53 1.09 42.83
C ALA A 332 -1.87 0.44 42.47
N GLY A 333 -2.46 0.86 41.35
CA GLY A 333 -3.56 0.15 40.71
C GLY A 333 -3.09 -0.81 39.62
N VAL A 334 -1.87 -0.60 39.11
CA VAL A 334 -1.15 -1.53 38.22
C VAL A 334 0.32 -1.59 38.64
N LEU A 335 0.89 -2.79 38.70
CA LEU A 335 2.30 -3.00 38.99
C LEU A 335 2.96 -3.77 37.84
N ARG A 336 3.98 -3.18 37.23
CA ARG A 336 4.89 -3.90 36.33
C ARG A 336 5.96 -4.60 37.14
N ILE A 337 6.15 -5.89 36.87
CA ILE A 337 7.28 -6.64 37.37
C ILE A 337 8.38 -6.54 36.32
N ASP A 338 9.41 -5.77 36.66
CA ASP A 338 10.62 -5.65 35.85
C ASP A 338 11.28 -7.01 35.70
N HIS A 339 11.69 -7.34 34.47
CA HIS A 339 12.28 -8.63 34.13
C HIS A 339 11.45 -9.81 34.67
N VAL A 340 10.17 -9.94 34.27
CA VAL A 340 9.19 -10.89 34.85
C VAL A 340 9.66 -12.34 34.89
N MET A 341 10.55 -12.73 33.96
CA MET A 341 11.19 -14.04 33.97
C MET A 341 11.97 -14.32 35.27
N GLY A 342 12.37 -13.28 36.01
CA GLY A 342 12.98 -13.33 37.34
C GLY A 342 12.14 -14.04 38.40
N LEU A 343 10.82 -14.20 38.18
CA LEU A 343 9.98 -15.05 39.02
C LEU A 343 10.26 -16.55 38.81
N HIS A 344 10.76 -16.91 37.63
CA HIS A 344 11.11 -18.29 37.25
C HIS A 344 12.60 -18.55 37.32
N ARG A 345 13.43 -17.61 36.84
CA ARG A 345 14.88 -17.71 36.84
C ARG A 345 15.53 -16.34 36.67
N GLN A 346 16.69 -16.15 37.28
CA GLN A 346 17.50 -14.93 37.12
C GLN A 346 18.87 -15.28 36.56
N PHE A 347 19.41 -14.42 35.71
CA PHE A 347 20.78 -14.57 35.22
C PHE A 347 21.75 -13.94 36.23
N TRP A 348 22.63 -14.75 36.81
CA TRP A 348 23.58 -14.33 37.84
C TRP A 348 24.99 -14.28 37.28
N VAL A 349 25.67 -13.16 37.53
CA VAL A 349 27.05 -12.89 37.12
C VAL A 349 27.91 -12.78 38.38
N PRO A 350 28.86 -13.69 38.63
CA PRO A 350 29.79 -13.58 39.76
C PRO A 350 30.66 -12.32 39.70
N ASP A 351 31.01 -11.77 40.86
CA ASP A 351 31.86 -10.58 40.93
C ASP A 351 33.21 -10.81 40.22
N GLY A 352 33.54 -9.93 39.26
CA GLY A 352 34.77 -10.02 38.46
C GLY A 352 34.70 -10.95 37.26
N ALA A 353 33.59 -11.67 37.04
CA ALA A 353 33.35 -12.41 35.80
C ALA A 353 32.89 -11.47 34.66
N PRO A 354 33.16 -11.81 33.38
CA PRO A 354 32.55 -11.11 32.24
C PRO A 354 31.02 -11.24 32.29
N ALA A 355 30.29 -10.16 31.96
CA ALA A 355 28.84 -10.13 32.03
C ALA A 355 28.17 -11.27 31.23
N GLY A 356 28.71 -11.60 30.06
CA GLY A 356 28.20 -12.67 29.21
C GLY A 356 28.55 -14.10 29.61
N ASP A 357 29.33 -14.33 30.69
CA ASP A 357 29.72 -15.66 31.19
C ASP A 357 28.88 -16.11 32.40
N GLY A 358 27.82 -15.37 32.79
CA GLY A 358 26.92 -15.75 33.88
C GLY A 358 26.09 -17.02 33.63
N THR A 359 25.21 -17.36 34.57
CA THR A 359 24.27 -18.50 34.41
C THR A 359 22.90 -18.22 35.02
N TYR A 360 21.88 -18.94 34.55
CA TYR A 360 20.53 -18.88 35.13
C TYR A 360 20.44 -19.69 36.42
N VAL A 361 19.83 -19.07 37.44
CA VAL A 361 19.43 -19.72 38.70
C VAL A 361 17.91 -19.73 38.77
N ALA A 362 17.32 -20.91 38.93
CA ALA A 362 15.88 -21.13 38.99
C ALA A 362 15.29 -20.69 40.34
N PHE A 363 14.09 -20.15 40.27
CA PHE A 363 13.27 -19.73 41.40
C PHE A 363 12.02 -20.62 41.50
N PRO A 364 11.48 -20.83 42.71
CA PRO A 364 10.18 -21.47 42.92
C PRO A 364 9.00 -20.66 42.34
N ALA A 365 8.85 -20.69 41.02
CA ALA A 365 7.93 -19.83 40.26
C ALA A 365 6.48 -19.90 40.76
N ASP A 366 5.98 -21.10 41.07
CA ASP A 366 4.59 -21.28 41.52
C ASP A 366 4.30 -20.52 42.82
N GLN A 367 5.23 -20.52 43.77
CA GLN A 367 5.09 -19.83 45.06
C GLN A 367 5.18 -18.30 44.89
N LEU A 368 6.06 -17.83 44.00
CA LEU A 368 6.16 -16.41 43.68
C LEU A 368 4.91 -15.90 42.96
N TRP A 369 4.40 -16.64 41.97
CA TRP A 369 3.13 -16.33 41.31
C TRP A 369 1.94 -16.39 42.26
N GLU A 370 1.94 -17.32 43.22
CA GLU A 370 0.95 -17.37 44.30
C GLU A 370 1.02 -16.11 45.17
N ALA A 371 2.21 -15.67 45.57
CA ALA A 371 2.41 -14.43 46.32
C ALA A 371 1.92 -13.20 45.53
N VAL A 372 2.27 -13.11 44.24
CA VAL A 372 1.83 -12.04 43.33
C VAL A 372 0.32 -12.02 43.21
N ALA A 373 -0.32 -13.17 42.90
CA ALA A 373 -1.77 -13.26 42.74
C ALA A 373 -2.53 -12.93 44.04
N GLN A 374 -2.05 -13.40 45.19
CA GLN A 374 -2.64 -13.08 46.49
C GLN A 374 -2.65 -11.58 46.79
N HIS A 375 -1.53 -10.88 46.63
CA HIS A 375 -1.44 -9.45 46.90
C HIS A 375 -2.19 -8.63 45.85
N SER A 376 -2.11 -9.06 44.58
CA SER A 376 -2.84 -8.48 43.47
C SER A 376 -4.34 -8.48 43.73
N GLN A 377 -4.91 -9.61 44.16
CA GLN A 377 -6.32 -9.72 44.52
C GLN A 377 -6.68 -8.92 45.78
N ARG A 378 -5.81 -8.95 46.80
CA ARG A 378 -6.04 -8.23 48.06
C ARG A 378 -6.19 -6.73 47.85
N HIS A 379 -5.37 -6.14 46.98
CA HIS A 379 -5.34 -4.70 46.73
C HIS A 379 -6.05 -4.26 45.45
N GLY A 380 -6.59 -5.21 44.68
CA GLY A 380 -7.18 -4.93 43.37
C GLY A 380 -6.16 -4.35 42.38
N CYS A 381 -4.90 -4.79 42.45
CA CYS A 381 -3.78 -4.26 41.66
C CYS A 381 -3.51 -5.16 40.44
N GLY A 382 -3.59 -4.60 39.23
CA GLY A 382 -3.29 -5.34 38.00
C GLY A 382 -1.80 -5.64 37.83
N ILE A 383 -1.45 -6.78 37.24
CA ILE A 383 -0.05 -7.17 37.02
C ILE A 383 0.32 -7.08 35.54
N VAL A 384 1.48 -6.49 35.28
CA VAL A 384 2.11 -6.46 33.96
C VAL A 384 3.48 -7.11 34.06
N GLY A 385 3.74 -8.14 33.27
CA GLY A 385 5.08 -8.68 33.13
C GLY A 385 5.82 -7.94 32.03
N GLU A 386 7.03 -7.47 32.32
CA GLU A 386 7.90 -6.99 31.26
C GLU A 386 8.28 -8.14 30.31
N ASP A 387 7.95 -7.96 29.03
CA ASP A 387 8.34 -8.85 27.96
C ASP A 387 8.88 -8.03 26.78
N LEU A 388 10.20 -7.86 26.73
CA LEU A 388 10.91 -7.21 25.62
C LEU A 388 11.37 -8.23 24.56
N GLY A 389 10.65 -9.36 24.42
CA GLY A 389 10.93 -10.38 23.41
C GLY A 389 11.89 -11.49 23.83
N THR A 390 12.55 -11.37 24.98
CA THR A 390 13.50 -12.37 25.53
C THR A 390 12.86 -13.34 26.53
N VAL A 391 11.57 -13.19 26.83
CA VAL A 391 10.83 -14.01 27.78
C VAL A 391 10.51 -15.39 27.19
N PRO A 392 10.84 -16.50 27.87
CA PRO A 392 10.54 -17.86 27.38
C PRO A 392 9.02 -18.16 27.35
N ASP A 393 8.60 -19.06 26.46
CA ASP A 393 7.18 -19.43 26.28
C ASP A 393 6.52 -19.95 27.57
N GLU A 394 7.26 -20.66 28.41
CA GLU A 394 6.80 -21.15 29.73
C GLU A 394 6.39 -20.00 30.67
N VAL A 395 7.09 -18.86 30.60
CA VAL A 395 6.79 -17.67 31.40
C VAL A 395 5.57 -16.95 30.81
N ARG A 396 5.46 -16.86 29.48
CA ARG A 396 4.27 -16.29 28.81
C ARG A 396 3.01 -17.10 29.12
N ALA A 397 3.12 -18.43 29.10
CA ALA A 397 2.03 -19.34 29.48
C ALA A 397 1.63 -19.12 30.94
N ALA A 398 2.60 -19.05 31.86
CA ALA A 398 2.32 -18.75 33.26
C ALA A 398 1.63 -17.39 33.44
N MET A 399 2.06 -16.32 32.75
CA MET A 399 1.38 -15.03 32.80
C MET A 399 -0.08 -15.12 32.35
N ALA A 400 -0.33 -15.79 31.22
CA ALA A 400 -1.68 -15.97 30.68
C ALA A 400 -2.59 -16.75 31.65
N GLU A 401 -2.10 -17.86 32.22
CA GLU A 401 -2.82 -18.66 33.22
C GLU A 401 -3.17 -17.84 34.48
N ARG A 402 -2.29 -16.90 34.86
CA ARG A 402 -2.46 -16.02 36.02
C ARG A 402 -3.21 -14.73 35.70
N ALA A 403 -3.69 -14.54 34.48
CA ALA A 403 -4.31 -13.29 34.01
C ALA A 403 -3.42 -12.03 34.19
N ALA A 404 -2.10 -12.21 34.16
CA ALA A 404 -1.14 -11.11 34.09
C ALA A 404 -0.97 -10.65 32.63
N ARG A 405 -0.75 -9.36 32.43
CA ARG A 405 -0.61 -8.77 31.09
C ARG A 405 0.82 -8.81 30.60
N GLY A 406 1.03 -9.04 29.32
CA GLY A 406 2.34 -8.83 28.68
C GLY A 406 2.49 -7.41 28.12
N LEU A 407 3.73 -6.99 27.86
CA LEU A 407 3.99 -5.78 27.07
C LEU A 407 3.87 -6.09 25.58
N PHE A 408 3.35 -5.13 24.82
CA PHE A 408 3.40 -5.11 23.37
C PHE A 408 4.09 -3.82 22.93
N ILE A 409 5.24 -3.96 22.27
CA ILE A 409 6.06 -2.83 21.83
C ILE A 409 5.93 -2.65 20.33
N ALA A 410 5.38 -1.53 19.88
CA ALA A 410 5.11 -1.27 18.47
C ALA A 410 6.38 -1.29 17.62
N GLN A 411 7.48 -0.69 18.10
CA GLN A 411 8.74 -0.56 17.36
C GLN A 411 9.30 -1.91 16.86
N ASP A 412 9.07 -3.01 17.59
CA ASP A 412 9.51 -4.36 17.18
C ASP A 412 8.63 -4.98 16.10
N GLU A 413 7.40 -4.49 15.96
CA GLU A 413 6.37 -5.01 15.08
C GLU A 413 6.22 -4.19 13.80
N VAL A 414 6.81 -3.00 13.71
CA VAL A 414 6.71 -2.19 12.49
C VAL A 414 7.40 -2.88 11.31
N ARG A 415 6.73 -2.91 10.17
CA ARG A 415 7.22 -3.36 8.87
C ARG A 415 7.01 -2.27 7.83
N HIS A 416 7.72 -2.37 6.71
CA HIS A 416 7.58 -1.44 5.60
C HIS A 416 6.12 -1.36 5.10
N PRO A 417 5.58 -0.16 4.79
CA PRO A 417 6.25 1.14 4.91
C PRO A 417 6.34 1.66 6.36
N PHE A 418 5.32 1.47 7.20
CA PHE A 418 5.38 1.70 8.66
C PHE A 418 4.12 1.16 9.37
N ARG A 419 3.75 -0.11 9.11
CA ARG A 419 2.55 -0.80 9.65
C ARG A 419 2.93 -1.86 10.68
N LEU A 420 2.09 -2.12 11.68
CA LEU A 420 2.28 -3.25 12.60
C LEU A 420 2.11 -4.62 11.89
N ALA A 421 3.06 -5.54 12.08
CA ALA A 421 3.01 -6.91 11.55
C ALA A 421 1.89 -7.76 12.18
N ARG A 422 1.52 -7.43 13.42
CA ARG A 422 0.43 -8.08 14.15
C ARG A 422 -0.30 -7.07 15.02
N THR A 423 -1.60 -7.27 15.17
CA THR A 423 -2.42 -6.46 16.08
C THR A 423 -2.08 -6.80 17.54
N PRO A 424 -1.98 -5.80 18.43
CA PRO A 424 -1.86 -6.04 19.86
C PRO A 424 -3.00 -6.93 20.40
N PRO A 425 -2.70 -8.03 21.11
CA PRO A 425 -3.71 -8.95 21.63
C PRO A 425 -4.44 -8.35 22.83
N SER A 426 -5.58 -8.95 23.20
CA SER A 426 -6.21 -8.71 24.49
C SER A 426 -5.29 -9.15 25.64
N ALA A 427 -5.46 -8.57 26.84
CA ALA A 427 -4.56 -8.78 27.98
C ALA A 427 -3.10 -8.31 27.73
N ALA A 428 -2.91 -7.30 26.88
CA ALA A 428 -1.62 -6.62 26.72
C ALA A 428 -1.65 -5.16 27.21
N VAL A 429 -0.49 -4.67 27.62
CA VAL A 429 -0.21 -3.23 27.70
C VAL A 429 0.61 -2.85 26.47
N ALA A 430 0.00 -2.10 25.57
CA ALA A 430 0.62 -1.69 24.32
C ALA A 430 1.24 -0.30 24.43
N SER A 431 2.44 -0.12 23.90
CA SER A 431 3.10 1.18 23.79
C SER A 431 3.99 1.24 22.55
N LEU A 432 4.38 2.44 22.14
CA LEU A 432 5.34 2.59 21.04
C LEU A 432 6.71 2.02 21.44
N ASN A 433 7.14 2.31 22.67
CA ASN A 433 8.44 2.00 23.23
C ASN A 433 8.35 1.84 24.77
N THR A 434 9.49 1.57 25.40
CA THR A 434 9.69 1.67 26.85
C THR A 434 10.82 2.63 27.15
N HIS A 435 11.10 2.89 28.43
CA HIS A 435 12.23 3.71 28.83
C HIS A 435 13.60 3.14 28.45
N ASP A 436 13.68 1.85 28.11
CA ASP A 436 14.92 1.18 27.65
C ASP A 436 15.14 1.32 26.13
N LEU A 437 14.09 1.69 25.40
CA LEU A 437 14.09 1.84 23.96
C LEU A 437 14.20 3.31 23.55
N PRO A 438 14.68 3.60 22.31
CA PRO A 438 14.69 4.96 21.81
C PRO A 438 13.25 5.52 21.66
N PRO A 439 13.03 6.83 21.93
CA PRO A 439 11.79 7.50 21.55
C PRO A 439 11.50 7.36 20.05
N VAL A 440 10.24 7.51 19.64
CA VAL A 440 9.83 7.32 18.23
C VAL A 440 10.60 8.22 17.26
N ALA A 441 10.99 9.42 17.69
CA ALA A 441 11.76 10.36 16.89
C ALA A 441 13.16 9.84 16.54
N THR A 442 13.87 9.30 17.52
CA THR A 442 15.20 8.72 17.32
C THR A 442 15.10 7.42 16.54
N TRP A 443 14.14 6.57 16.90
CA TRP A 443 13.93 5.29 16.24
C TRP A 443 13.63 5.45 14.74
N TRP A 444 12.71 6.35 14.36
CA TRP A 444 12.36 6.58 12.96
C TRP A 444 13.51 7.20 12.17
N ALA A 445 14.30 8.10 12.78
CA ALA A 445 15.48 8.67 12.13
C ALA A 445 16.56 7.61 11.83
N GLU A 446 16.64 6.54 12.63
CA GLU A 446 17.62 5.45 12.46
C GLU A 446 17.15 4.36 11.49
N HIS A 447 15.83 4.09 11.39
CA HIS A 447 15.29 2.91 10.70
C HIS A 447 14.27 3.21 9.59
N GLY A 448 13.73 4.42 9.54
CA GLY A 448 12.59 4.78 8.70
C GLY A 448 12.93 5.41 7.35
N ASP A 449 11.89 5.65 6.56
CA ASP A 449 11.97 6.45 5.34
C ASP A 449 12.05 7.95 5.69
N PRO A 450 13.14 8.67 5.34
CA PRO A 450 13.29 10.08 5.67
C PRO A 450 12.30 11.00 4.94
N THR A 451 11.59 10.52 3.92
CA THR A 451 10.57 11.29 3.21
C THR A 451 9.25 11.37 3.97
N VAL A 452 9.02 10.47 4.95
CA VAL A 452 7.81 10.43 5.77
C VAL A 452 8.05 11.17 7.09
N PRO A 453 7.26 12.20 7.45
CA PRO A 453 7.41 12.91 8.70
C PRO A 453 7.20 12.00 9.93
N THR A 454 8.10 12.08 10.92
CA THR A 454 7.99 11.32 12.18
C THR A 454 6.64 11.51 12.88
N ALA A 455 6.05 12.71 12.82
CA ALA A 455 4.73 12.98 13.39
C ALA A 455 3.64 12.10 12.79
N THR A 456 3.68 11.87 11.46
CA THR A 456 2.76 10.99 10.74
C THR A 456 2.92 9.55 11.20
N VAL A 457 4.17 9.09 11.36
CA VAL A 457 4.46 7.73 11.85
C VAL A 457 3.98 7.53 13.29
N ARG A 458 4.26 8.49 14.18
CA ARG A 458 3.76 8.48 15.56
C ARG A 458 2.24 8.40 15.59
N ASP A 459 1.56 9.32 14.90
CA ASP A 459 0.10 9.41 14.94
C ASP A 459 -0.54 8.14 14.35
N HIS A 460 0.01 7.60 13.27
CA HIS A 460 -0.43 6.33 12.69
C HIS A 460 -0.28 5.15 13.65
N LEU A 461 0.92 4.95 14.22
CA LEU A 461 1.17 3.82 15.12
C LEU A 461 0.36 3.95 16.41
N LEU A 462 0.23 5.15 16.99
CA LEU A 462 -0.64 5.37 18.15
C LEU A 462 -2.10 5.05 17.85
N ALA A 463 -2.56 5.35 16.64
CA ALA A 463 -3.91 5.01 16.23
C ALA A 463 -4.11 3.51 16.05
N GLU A 464 -3.14 2.79 15.45
CA GLU A 464 -3.18 1.32 15.39
C GLU A 464 -3.24 0.71 16.81
N LEU A 465 -2.40 1.20 17.74
CA LEU A 465 -2.41 0.75 19.14
C LEU A 465 -3.72 1.09 19.84
N ALA A 466 -4.24 2.30 19.69
CA ALA A 466 -5.48 2.74 20.33
C ALA A 466 -6.70 1.97 19.82
N ALA A 467 -6.75 1.70 18.51
CA ALA A 467 -7.80 0.92 17.86
C ALA A 467 -7.76 -0.57 18.23
N SER A 468 -6.60 -1.10 18.62
CA SER A 468 -6.39 -2.52 18.96
C SER A 468 -7.21 -3.04 20.16
N ASP A 469 -7.07 -4.35 20.37
CA ASP A 469 -7.68 -5.11 21.46
C ASP A 469 -6.88 -5.08 22.77
N ALA A 470 -5.72 -4.41 22.81
CA ALA A 470 -4.93 -4.25 24.04
C ALA A 470 -5.78 -3.78 25.21
N ASP A 471 -5.46 -4.21 26.44
CA ASP A 471 -6.19 -3.80 27.65
C ASP A 471 -5.86 -2.36 28.04
N ILE A 472 -4.58 -1.97 27.90
CA ILE A 472 -4.06 -0.65 28.23
C ILE A 472 -3.19 -0.18 27.06
N VAL A 473 -3.34 1.08 26.65
CA VAL A 473 -2.40 1.76 25.76
C VAL A 473 -1.66 2.82 26.57
N LEU A 474 -0.33 2.76 26.60
CA LEU A 474 0.51 3.75 27.26
C LEU A 474 1.22 4.62 26.23
N VAL A 475 1.10 5.93 26.37
CA VAL A 475 1.80 6.91 25.54
C VAL A 475 2.94 7.52 26.36
N ALA A 476 4.18 7.39 25.90
CA ALA A 476 5.31 8.04 26.56
C ALA A 476 5.29 9.55 26.29
N GLU A 477 5.57 10.37 27.30
CA GLU A 477 5.58 11.84 27.12
C GLU A 477 6.62 12.31 26.09
N GLN A 478 7.71 11.56 25.91
CA GLN A 478 8.72 11.87 24.91
C GLN A 478 8.16 11.85 23.49
N ASP A 479 7.24 10.91 23.22
CA ASP A 479 6.62 10.79 21.90
C ASP A 479 5.60 11.91 21.64
N LEU A 480 4.97 12.45 22.70
CA LEU A 480 4.05 13.60 22.58
C LEU A 480 4.77 14.85 22.05
N SER A 481 6.02 15.04 22.46
CA SER A 481 6.87 16.18 22.04
C SER A 481 7.84 15.84 20.91
N LEU A 482 7.87 14.60 20.43
CA LEU A 482 8.87 14.07 19.51
C LEU A 482 10.32 14.34 19.99
N ASP A 483 10.53 14.22 21.29
CA ASP A 483 11.87 14.34 21.89
C ASP A 483 12.74 13.16 21.45
N ALA A 484 13.95 13.46 20.97
CA ALA A 484 14.91 12.48 20.48
C ALA A 484 15.93 12.03 21.57
N VAL A 485 15.90 12.62 22.77
CA VAL A 485 16.86 12.32 23.82
C VAL A 485 16.43 11.07 24.59
N ARG A 486 17.29 10.05 24.66
CA ARG A 486 17.03 8.86 25.48
C ARG A 486 17.04 9.18 26.98
N ILE A 487 16.13 8.59 27.74
CA ILE A 487 16.13 8.66 29.21
C ILE A 487 17.16 7.68 29.80
N ASN A 488 17.22 6.46 29.24
CA ASN A 488 18.11 5.41 29.67
C ASN A 488 18.94 4.85 28.51
N LEU A 489 20.20 4.52 28.79
CA LEU A 489 20.98 3.55 28.02
C LEU A 489 21.18 2.32 28.91
N PRO A 490 20.43 1.22 28.66
CA PRO A 490 20.46 0.05 29.54
C PRO A 490 21.89 -0.49 29.72
N GLY A 491 22.19 -1.04 30.90
CA GLY A 491 23.52 -1.56 31.23
C GLY A 491 24.61 -0.51 31.45
N THR A 492 24.31 0.80 31.32
CA THR A 492 25.29 1.87 31.58
C THR A 492 25.05 2.60 32.90
N VAL A 493 26.14 2.99 33.55
CA VAL A 493 26.16 3.79 34.79
C VAL A 493 26.97 5.07 34.57
N GLY A 494 26.44 6.21 35.01
CA GLY A 494 27.12 7.51 34.90
C GLY A 494 26.18 8.70 35.07
N ASP A 495 26.76 9.89 35.27
CA ASP A 495 26.07 11.14 35.65
C ASP A 495 25.04 11.65 34.63
N HIS A 496 25.09 11.15 33.39
CA HIS A 496 24.19 11.53 32.29
C HIS A 496 23.04 10.53 32.06
N ASN A 497 23.13 9.32 32.61
CA ASN A 497 22.06 8.33 32.49
C ASN A 497 20.95 8.68 33.51
N TRP A 498 19.68 8.51 33.15
CA TRP A 498 18.51 8.89 33.98
C TRP A 498 18.40 10.37 34.37
N SER A 499 19.25 11.25 33.81
CA SER A 499 19.26 12.69 34.14
C SER A 499 18.40 13.55 33.19
N ARG A 500 17.70 12.94 32.22
CA ARG A 500 16.89 13.67 31.24
C ARG A 500 15.72 14.39 31.92
N ARG A 501 15.56 15.68 31.61
CA ARG A 501 14.41 16.50 31.99
C ARG A 501 13.37 16.50 30.87
N SER A 502 12.10 16.46 31.24
CA SER A 502 11.02 16.50 30.27
C SER A 502 11.00 17.83 29.51
N GLY A 503 10.80 17.75 28.20
CA GLY A 503 10.49 18.93 27.37
C GLY A 503 9.11 19.52 27.69
N LEU A 504 8.22 18.71 28.28
CA LEU A 504 6.85 19.07 28.63
C LEU A 504 6.69 19.25 30.15
N ASP A 505 5.90 20.24 30.55
CA ASP A 505 5.30 20.27 31.89
C ASP A 505 3.87 19.71 31.88
N VAL A 506 3.33 19.40 33.06
CA VAL A 506 1.96 18.84 33.17
C VAL A 506 0.92 19.74 32.49
N ALA A 507 1.09 21.07 32.57
CA ALA A 507 0.18 22.02 31.95
C ALA A 507 0.27 22.03 30.41
N ASP A 508 1.34 21.49 29.81
CA ASP A 508 1.44 21.31 28.37
C ASP A 508 0.51 20.20 27.84
N LEU A 509 0.12 19.22 28.66
CA LEU A 509 -0.81 18.16 28.24
C LEU A 509 -2.22 18.67 27.92
N ASP A 510 -2.58 19.84 28.46
CA ASP A 510 -3.86 20.50 28.23
C ASP A 510 -3.82 21.54 27.09
N ARG A 511 -2.74 21.61 26.32
CA ARG A 511 -2.62 22.52 25.17
C ARG A 511 -1.80 21.94 24.02
N GLY A 512 -1.87 22.60 22.87
CA GLY A 512 -1.01 22.31 21.71
C GLY A 512 -1.05 20.86 21.22
N GLU A 513 0.14 20.37 20.83
CA GLU A 513 0.36 19.06 20.22
C GLU A 513 0.00 17.90 21.14
N ALA A 514 0.42 17.96 22.40
CA ALA A 514 0.19 16.91 23.38
C ALA A 514 -1.31 16.70 23.64
N ARG A 515 -2.08 17.78 23.82
CA ARG A 515 -3.54 17.71 23.96
C ARG A 515 -4.20 17.09 22.73
N ARG A 516 -3.77 17.48 21.51
CA ARG A 516 -4.33 16.90 20.28
C ARG A 516 -4.08 15.40 20.23
N CYS A 517 -2.82 14.99 20.38
CA CYS A 517 -2.42 13.58 20.30
C CYS A 517 -3.16 12.71 21.32
N LEU A 518 -3.21 13.13 22.58
CA LEU A 518 -3.94 12.39 23.62
C LEU A 518 -5.45 12.38 23.40
N GLY A 519 -6.04 13.49 22.92
CA GLY A 519 -7.45 13.54 22.55
C GLY A 519 -7.80 12.64 21.36
N ASP A 520 -6.88 12.46 20.42
CA ASP A 520 -7.04 11.51 19.31
C ASP A 520 -6.91 10.06 19.80
N VAL A 521 -5.95 9.77 20.69
CA VAL A 521 -5.86 8.46 21.38
C VAL A 521 -7.15 8.11 22.11
N ASP A 522 -7.71 9.03 22.89
CA ASP A 522 -8.99 8.81 23.58
C ASP A 522 -10.14 8.51 22.61
N ARG A 523 -10.19 9.27 21.52
CA ARG A 523 -11.19 9.12 20.46
C ARG A 523 -11.10 7.77 19.75
N TRP A 524 -9.90 7.35 19.34
CA TRP A 524 -9.67 6.04 18.72
C TRP A 524 -9.97 4.92 19.72
N ARG A 525 -9.54 5.07 20.97
CA ARG A 525 -9.77 4.09 22.03
C ARG A 525 -11.24 3.91 22.39
N SER A 526 -12.03 4.98 22.26
CA SER A 526 -13.48 4.99 22.46
C SER A 526 -14.27 4.47 21.25
N THR A 527 -13.62 4.24 20.11
CA THR A 527 -14.27 3.73 18.90
C THR A 527 -14.69 2.27 19.11
N PRO A 528 -15.97 1.91 18.89
CA PRO A 528 -16.41 0.52 18.99
C PRO A 528 -15.60 -0.41 18.08
N ARG A 529 -15.39 -1.66 18.51
CA ARG A 529 -14.67 -2.65 17.68
C ARG A 529 -15.38 -2.83 16.34
N GLY A 530 -14.62 -2.83 15.25
CA GLY A 530 -15.14 -2.94 13.89
C GLY A 530 -15.84 -1.69 13.34
N ALA A 531 -15.92 -0.60 14.11
CA ALA A 531 -16.34 0.71 13.59
C ALA A 531 -15.16 1.44 12.96
N TRP A 532 -15.45 2.39 12.05
CA TRP A 532 -14.40 3.28 11.54
C TRP A 532 -13.78 4.08 12.68
N PRO A 533 -12.48 4.39 12.60
CA PRO A 533 -11.83 5.30 13.53
C PRO A 533 -12.67 6.57 13.70
N SER A 534 -13.05 6.86 14.94
CA SER A 534 -13.84 8.05 15.23
C SER A 534 -13.09 9.30 14.77
N GLY A 535 -13.77 10.21 14.06
CA GLY A 535 -13.14 11.36 13.41
C GLY A 535 -12.83 11.16 11.92
N ALA A 536 -12.96 9.94 11.38
CA ALA A 536 -12.89 9.72 9.94
C ALA A 536 -14.18 10.25 9.29
N ALA A 537 -14.04 11.24 8.41
CA ALA A 537 -15.15 11.76 7.63
C ALA A 537 -15.41 10.89 6.39
N PRO A 538 -16.65 10.85 5.89
CA PRO A 538 -16.95 10.36 4.55
C PRO A 538 -16.03 11.00 3.51
N PHE A 539 -15.49 10.17 2.62
CA PHE A 539 -14.70 10.67 1.48
C PHE A 539 -15.61 11.23 0.38
N LEU A 540 -16.76 10.59 0.18
CA LEU A 540 -17.78 11.00 -0.79
C LEU A 540 -18.72 12.04 -0.18
N ASP A 541 -19.00 13.09 -0.95
CA ASP A 541 -20.03 14.05 -0.61
C ASP A 541 -21.39 13.69 -1.23
N GLU A 542 -22.44 14.45 -0.91
CA GLU A 542 -23.77 14.18 -1.46
C GLU A 542 -23.89 14.51 -2.96
N ALA A 543 -23.03 15.40 -3.49
CA ALA A 543 -23.02 15.73 -4.92
C ALA A 543 -22.44 14.57 -5.74
N ASP A 544 -21.39 13.91 -5.24
CA ASP A 544 -20.82 12.68 -5.79
C ASP A 544 -21.93 11.61 -5.93
N LEU A 545 -22.65 11.32 -4.84
CA LEU A 545 -23.72 10.30 -4.82
C LEU A 545 -24.90 10.65 -5.75
N ARG A 546 -25.36 11.91 -5.73
CA ARG A 546 -26.49 12.35 -6.57
C ARG A 546 -26.15 12.35 -8.06
N SER A 547 -24.93 12.72 -8.43
CA SER A 547 -24.51 12.75 -9.82
C SER A 547 -24.29 11.33 -10.37
N LEU A 548 -23.75 10.40 -9.58
CA LEU A 548 -23.66 8.98 -9.93
C LEU A 548 -25.07 8.41 -10.21
N ARG A 549 -26.00 8.60 -9.28
CA ARG A 549 -27.38 8.10 -9.40
C ARG A 549 -28.13 8.66 -10.61
N ARG A 550 -27.79 9.89 -11.03
CA ARG A 550 -28.36 10.54 -12.23
C ARG A 550 -27.66 10.13 -13.53
N GLY A 551 -26.54 9.41 -13.45
CA GLY A 551 -25.74 9.02 -14.61
C GLY A 551 -25.04 10.18 -15.29
N VAL A 552 -24.76 11.25 -14.55
CA VAL A 552 -24.10 12.47 -15.05
C VAL A 552 -22.74 12.71 -14.40
N HIS A 553 -22.28 11.79 -13.56
CA HIS A 553 -20.93 11.84 -12.99
C HIS A 553 -19.92 11.41 -14.07
N THR A 554 -19.05 12.32 -14.48
CA THR A 554 -18.10 12.07 -15.59
C THR A 554 -16.68 11.70 -15.12
N HIS A 555 -16.42 11.78 -13.81
CA HIS A 555 -15.14 11.47 -13.16
C HIS A 555 -15.27 10.43 -12.04
N VAL A 556 -16.00 9.34 -12.27
CA VAL A 556 -16.34 8.36 -11.22
C VAL A 556 -15.09 7.84 -10.51
N ALA A 557 -14.05 7.45 -11.25
CA ALA A 557 -12.80 6.94 -10.65
C ALA A 557 -11.95 8.00 -9.92
N ASP A 558 -12.30 9.29 -9.98
CA ASP A 558 -11.60 10.34 -9.22
C ASP A 558 -12.16 10.47 -7.79
N ARG A 559 -13.35 9.92 -7.53
CA ARG A 559 -14.07 10.05 -6.25
C ARG A 559 -14.45 8.70 -5.65
N PHE A 560 -14.75 7.72 -6.49
CA PHE A 560 -15.15 6.37 -6.11
C PHE A 560 -14.02 5.35 -6.35
N GLY A 561 -14.12 4.19 -5.71
CA GLY A 561 -13.05 3.17 -5.69
C GLY A 561 -12.22 3.28 -4.42
N VAL A 562 -10.95 2.89 -4.49
CA VAL A 562 -10.03 2.94 -3.33
C VAL A 562 -8.92 3.97 -3.54
N HIS A 563 -8.83 4.93 -2.62
CA HIS A 563 -7.92 6.08 -2.67
C HIS A 563 -7.01 6.11 -1.44
N PRO A 564 -5.69 6.31 -1.58
CA PRO A 564 -4.80 6.53 -0.45
C PRO A 564 -5.13 7.87 0.23
N VAL A 565 -5.43 7.86 1.54
CA VAL A 565 -5.74 9.08 2.30
C VAL A 565 -5.17 9.02 3.70
N THR A 566 -4.93 10.19 4.30
CA THR A 566 -4.76 10.30 5.75
C THR A 566 -6.06 10.83 6.36
N SER A 567 -6.73 10.03 7.18
CA SER A 567 -8.00 10.39 7.83
C SER A 567 -7.93 10.09 9.31
N ALA A 568 -8.47 11.00 10.13
CA ALA A 568 -8.42 10.88 11.59
C ALA A 568 -7.01 10.58 12.15
N GLY A 569 -5.95 11.18 11.58
CA GLY A 569 -4.55 10.96 11.98
C GLY A 569 -3.95 9.62 11.55
N MET A 570 -4.70 8.78 10.83
CA MET A 570 -4.26 7.49 10.33
C MET A 570 -3.98 7.55 8.84
N VAL A 571 -2.81 7.06 8.43
CA VAL A 571 -2.58 6.67 7.03
C VAL A 571 -3.40 5.41 6.72
N GLY A 572 -4.06 5.41 5.58
CA GLY A 572 -4.94 4.33 5.14
C GLY A 572 -5.49 4.60 3.75
N ALA A 573 -6.68 4.05 3.48
CA ALA A 573 -7.40 4.32 2.23
C ALA A 573 -8.88 4.64 2.47
N ALA A 574 -9.45 5.54 1.68
CA ALA A 574 -10.88 5.65 1.53
C ALA A 574 -11.32 4.64 0.47
N ALA A 575 -12.24 3.74 0.82
CA ALA A 575 -12.77 2.72 -0.07
C ALA A 575 -14.25 2.98 -0.34
N SER A 576 -14.69 2.78 -1.58
CA SER A 576 -16.11 2.81 -1.94
C SER A 576 -16.42 1.88 -3.10
N VAL A 577 -17.62 1.33 -3.10
CA VAL A 577 -18.10 0.41 -4.13
C VAL A 577 -19.62 0.51 -4.30
N TRP A 578 -20.09 0.49 -5.55
CA TRP A 578 -21.51 0.47 -5.88
C TRP A 578 -22.02 -0.98 -5.88
N ALA A 579 -22.88 -1.31 -4.91
CA ALA A 579 -23.42 -2.65 -4.71
C ALA A 579 -24.80 -2.59 -4.00
N PRO A 580 -25.84 -2.04 -4.68
CA PRO A 580 -27.14 -1.76 -4.08
C PRO A 580 -27.87 -2.98 -3.50
N HIS A 581 -27.62 -4.19 -4.01
CA HIS A 581 -28.30 -5.41 -3.56
C HIS A 581 -27.50 -6.23 -2.55
N ALA A 582 -26.26 -5.82 -2.24
CA ALA A 582 -25.48 -6.45 -1.20
C ALA A 582 -26.10 -6.17 0.18
N THR A 583 -25.99 -7.13 1.09
CA THR A 583 -26.46 -6.99 2.48
C THR A 583 -25.34 -6.58 3.42
N GLU A 584 -24.10 -6.94 3.09
CA GLU A 584 -22.87 -6.56 3.77
C GLU A 584 -21.74 -6.45 2.74
N VAL A 585 -20.81 -5.53 2.95
CA VAL A 585 -19.60 -5.39 2.13
C VAL A 585 -18.40 -5.23 3.05
N VAL A 586 -17.35 -6.01 2.80
CA VAL A 586 -16.05 -5.86 3.44
C VAL A 586 -14.98 -5.71 2.37
N ILE A 587 -13.95 -4.91 2.64
CA ILE A 587 -12.73 -4.85 1.83
C ILE A 587 -11.64 -5.62 2.57
N ALA A 588 -10.95 -6.52 1.88
CA ALA A 588 -9.93 -7.39 2.47
C ALA A 588 -8.64 -7.25 1.67
N GLY A 589 -7.49 -7.29 2.34
CA GLY A 589 -6.22 -7.12 1.64
C GLY A 589 -5.00 -7.36 2.52
N ASP A 590 -3.82 -7.05 1.97
CA ASP A 590 -2.55 -7.24 2.66
C ASP A 590 -2.46 -6.44 3.98
N PHE A 591 -3.22 -5.33 4.12
CA PHE A 591 -3.29 -4.49 5.33
C PHE A 591 -4.01 -5.11 6.53
N ASP A 592 -4.91 -6.07 6.31
CA ASP A 592 -5.66 -6.71 7.39
C ASP A 592 -5.46 -8.22 7.44
N GLY A 593 -4.40 -8.71 6.77
CA GLY A 593 -4.14 -10.14 6.61
C GLY A 593 -5.30 -10.88 5.95
N TRP A 594 -6.04 -10.20 5.07
CA TRP A 594 -7.22 -10.70 4.37
C TRP A 594 -8.42 -11.02 5.29
N SER A 595 -8.47 -10.44 6.50
CA SER A 595 -9.54 -10.68 7.46
C SER A 595 -10.84 -9.95 7.12
N GLY A 596 -10.78 -8.76 6.53
CA GLY A 596 -11.91 -7.99 6.02
C GLY A 596 -12.32 -6.83 6.93
N THR A 597 -12.26 -5.62 6.39
CA THR A 597 -12.72 -4.36 6.99
C THR A 597 -14.13 -4.01 6.52
N PRO A 598 -15.14 -3.91 7.41
CA PRO A 598 -16.52 -3.59 7.03
C PRO A 598 -16.70 -2.17 6.47
N LEU A 599 -17.42 -2.07 5.35
CA LEU A 599 -17.89 -0.82 4.76
C LEU A 599 -19.31 -0.51 5.23
N ARG A 600 -19.70 0.77 5.15
CA ARG A 600 -21.04 1.23 5.53
C ARG A 600 -21.83 1.67 4.31
N HIS A 601 -23.08 1.24 4.27
CA HIS A 601 -24.03 1.67 3.27
C HIS A 601 -24.37 3.17 3.44
N ARG A 602 -24.31 3.93 2.34
CA ARG A 602 -24.55 5.39 2.33
C ARG A 602 -25.95 5.71 1.82
N ALA A 603 -26.80 6.20 2.73
CA ALA A 603 -28.13 6.70 2.38
C ALA A 603 -28.13 8.22 2.18
N LEU A 604 -28.84 8.71 1.16
CA LEU A 604 -29.20 10.12 1.05
C LEU A 604 -30.41 10.40 1.95
N LEU A 605 -30.25 11.29 2.94
CA LEU A 605 -31.20 11.47 4.05
C LEU A 605 -32.51 12.15 3.65
N ASP A 606 -32.55 12.87 2.52
CA ASP A 606 -33.61 13.82 2.19
C ASP A 606 -34.78 13.26 1.35
N SER A 607 -34.67 12.02 0.85
CA SER A 607 -35.68 11.43 -0.05
C SER A 607 -35.83 9.92 0.17
N PRO A 608 -36.96 9.44 0.72
CA PRO A 608 -37.29 8.01 0.74
C PRO A 608 -37.48 7.51 -0.69
N GLY A 609 -36.41 6.98 -1.31
CA GLY A 609 -36.36 6.53 -2.70
C GLY A 609 -35.05 6.85 -3.44
N ASP A 610 -34.21 7.75 -2.92
CA ASP A 610 -32.91 8.14 -3.51
C ASP A 610 -31.75 7.38 -2.88
N ASP A 611 -31.86 6.05 -2.74
CA ASP A 611 -30.73 5.24 -2.30
C ASP A 611 -29.69 5.14 -3.43
N PRO A 612 -28.45 5.64 -3.25
CA PRO A 612 -27.41 5.51 -4.26
C PRO A 612 -26.82 4.09 -4.35
N GLY A 613 -27.06 3.22 -3.36
CA GLY A 613 -26.55 1.84 -3.36
C GLY A 613 -25.04 1.74 -3.19
N VAL A 614 -24.41 2.77 -2.61
CA VAL A 614 -22.94 2.86 -2.44
C VAL A 614 -22.55 2.47 -1.02
N TRP A 615 -21.55 1.61 -0.93
CA TRP A 615 -20.86 1.28 0.30
C TRP A 615 -19.55 2.07 0.35
N GLU A 616 -19.24 2.71 1.46
CA GLU A 616 -17.98 3.45 1.63
C GLU A 616 -17.30 3.07 2.94
N GLY A 617 -16.05 3.47 3.14
CA GLY A 617 -15.41 3.50 4.45
C GLY A 617 -13.92 3.81 4.44
N PHE A 618 -13.38 4.08 5.63
CA PHE A 618 -11.95 4.26 5.82
C PHE A 618 -11.32 2.93 6.25
N VAL A 619 -10.29 2.53 5.51
CA VAL A 619 -9.51 1.31 5.69
C VAL A 619 -8.19 1.68 6.35
N PRO A 620 -8.07 1.53 7.68
CA PRO A 620 -6.87 1.93 8.39
C PRO A 620 -5.68 1.08 7.93
N ALA A 621 -4.51 1.71 7.89
CA ALA A 621 -3.25 1.07 7.54
C ALA A 621 -3.15 0.50 6.13
N ALA A 622 -4.14 0.65 5.24
CA ALA A 622 -3.96 0.39 3.81
C ALA A 622 -2.90 1.33 3.21
N MET A 623 -1.91 0.77 2.51
CA MET A 623 -0.75 1.48 1.96
C MET A 623 -0.60 1.19 0.46
N LEU A 624 0.07 2.09 -0.25
CA LEU A 624 0.41 1.88 -1.66
C LEU A 624 1.13 0.54 -1.85
N GLY A 625 0.69 -0.21 -2.86
CA GLY A 625 1.17 -1.55 -3.19
C GLY A 625 0.38 -2.69 -2.54
N ASP A 626 -0.47 -2.43 -1.54
CA ASP A 626 -1.32 -3.47 -0.97
C ASP A 626 -2.29 -4.02 -2.03
N ARG A 627 -2.42 -5.34 -2.05
CA ARG A 627 -3.47 -6.03 -2.81
C ARG A 627 -4.76 -6.05 -2.00
N TYR A 628 -5.89 -5.93 -2.68
CA TYR A 628 -7.20 -5.97 -2.05
C TYR A 628 -8.31 -6.51 -2.98
N THR A 629 -9.40 -6.96 -2.36
CA THR A 629 -10.67 -7.33 -3.02
C THR A 629 -11.85 -6.83 -2.19
N PHE A 630 -13.01 -6.67 -2.84
CA PHE A 630 -14.29 -6.53 -2.14
C PHE A 630 -14.93 -7.90 -1.96
N ARG A 631 -15.32 -8.22 -0.73
CA ARG A 631 -16.19 -9.37 -0.43
C ARG A 631 -17.59 -8.84 -0.15
N LEU A 632 -18.56 -9.32 -0.91
CA LEU A 632 -19.96 -8.89 -0.84
C LEU A 632 -20.83 -10.05 -0.39
N ARG A 633 -21.75 -9.79 0.54
CA ARG A 633 -22.76 -10.75 0.96
C ARG A 633 -24.03 -10.53 0.15
N THR A 634 -24.35 -11.46 -0.73
CA THR A 634 -25.54 -11.42 -1.59
C THR A 634 -26.84 -11.54 -0.78
N GLY A 635 -27.97 -11.21 -1.40
CA GLY A 635 -29.29 -11.30 -0.75
C GLY A 635 -29.71 -12.71 -0.29
N ASP A 636 -29.10 -13.77 -0.84
CA ASP A 636 -29.29 -15.17 -0.40
C ASP A 636 -28.33 -15.58 0.74
N GLY A 637 -27.44 -14.68 1.16
CA GLY A 637 -26.50 -14.88 2.25
C GLY A 637 -25.13 -15.44 1.86
N THR A 638 -24.87 -15.65 0.57
CA THR A 638 -23.58 -16.14 0.05
C THR A 638 -22.54 -15.01 0.02
N TRP A 639 -21.27 -15.33 0.32
CA TRP A 639 -20.16 -14.39 0.10
C TRP A 639 -19.54 -14.60 -1.28
N ILE A 640 -19.41 -13.52 -2.04
CA ILE A 640 -18.69 -13.46 -3.32
C ILE A 640 -17.52 -12.49 -3.19
N GLU A 641 -16.47 -12.71 -3.97
CA GLU A 641 -15.27 -11.89 -3.99
C GLU A 641 -15.10 -11.26 -5.37
N LYS A 642 -14.80 -9.95 -5.37
CA LYS A 642 -14.77 -9.10 -6.56
C LYS A 642 -13.53 -8.22 -6.56
N SER A 643 -12.93 -8.09 -7.73
CA SER A 643 -11.99 -7.01 -8.02
C SER A 643 -12.75 -5.68 -8.00
N ASP A 644 -12.05 -4.59 -7.68
CA ASP A 644 -12.62 -3.25 -7.73
C ASP A 644 -12.92 -2.85 -9.20
N PRO A 645 -14.18 -2.53 -9.55
CA PRO A 645 -14.52 -2.02 -10.89
C PRO A 645 -13.74 -0.77 -11.30
N LEU A 646 -13.30 0.01 -10.30
CA LEU A 646 -12.56 1.25 -10.46
C LEU A 646 -11.07 1.09 -10.11
N ALA A 647 -10.57 -0.15 -10.05
CA ALA A 647 -9.16 -0.43 -9.85
C ALA A 647 -8.30 0.30 -10.87
N ARG A 648 -7.26 0.99 -10.39
CA ARG A 648 -6.27 1.68 -11.24
C ARG A 648 -5.03 0.84 -11.50
N ALA A 649 -4.85 -0.22 -10.73
CA ALA A 649 -3.82 -1.24 -10.89
C ALA A 649 -4.40 -2.60 -10.50
N ALA A 650 -3.88 -3.66 -11.11
CA ALA A 650 -4.29 -5.03 -10.87
C ALA A 650 -3.07 -5.94 -10.71
N GLU A 651 -3.27 -7.07 -10.03
CA GLU A 651 -2.29 -8.15 -9.98
C GLU A 651 -2.09 -8.78 -11.37
N LEU A 652 -0.87 -9.24 -11.67
CA LEU A 652 -0.59 -9.92 -12.93
C LEU A 652 -1.47 -11.20 -13.05
N PRO A 653 -2.21 -11.38 -14.16
CA PRO A 653 -3.00 -12.59 -14.37
C PRO A 653 -2.17 -13.88 -14.25
N PRO A 654 -2.71 -14.96 -13.66
CA PRO A 654 -4.11 -15.17 -13.26
C PRO A 654 -4.49 -14.60 -11.88
N GLY A 655 -3.64 -13.77 -11.26
CA GLY A 655 -4.03 -12.97 -10.09
C GLY A 655 -5.24 -12.09 -10.40
N ASN A 656 -6.07 -11.84 -9.39
CA ASN A 656 -7.34 -11.13 -9.53
C ASN A 656 -7.56 -10.05 -8.47
N ALA A 657 -6.57 -9.78 -7.62
CA ALA A 657 -6.64 -8.70 -6.66
C ALA A 657 -6.41 -7.35 -7.36
N SER A 658 -7.13 -6.33 -6.90
CA SER A 658 -6.82 -4.93 -7.22
C SER A 658 -5.61 -4.49 -6.39
N ILE A 659 -4.84 -3.51 -6.86
CA ILE A 659 -3.68 -2.98 -6.15
C ILE A 659 -3.94 -1.51 -5.81
N LEU A 660 -3.75 -1.14 -4.54
CA LEU A 660 -3.80 0.26 -4.11
C LEU A 660 -2.60 1.01 -4.70
N CYS A 661 -2.84 1.95 -5.60
CA CYS A 661 -1.79 2.80 -6.17
C CYS A 661 -2.13 4.28 -5.98
N GLU A 662 -1.25 5.15 -6.45
CA GLU A 662 -1.49 6.59 -6.42
C GLU A 662 -2.70 6.96 -7.30
N ASP A 663 -3.39 8.04 -6.92
CA ASP A 663 -4.55 8.55 -7.67
C ASP A 663 -4.15 9.07 -9.05
N GLU A 664 -2.97 9.69 -9.18
CA GLU A 664 -2.46 10.24 -10.43
C GLU A 664 -1.44 9.30 -11.07
N PRO A 665 -1.72 8.68 -12.23
CA PRO A 665 -0.80 7.72 -12.85
C PRO A 665 0.54 8.36 -13.28
N GLY A 666 0.55 9.67 -13.57
CA GLY A 666 1.73 10.43 -13.98
C GLY A 666 2.38 11.23 -12.84
N SER A 667 2.31 10.78 -11.59
CA SER A 667 2.88 11.49 -10.43
C SER A 667 4.39 11.78 -10.52
N GLY A 668 5.13 10.98 -11.32
CA GLY A 668 6.52 11.22 -11.70
C GLY A 668 6.73 12.41 -12.65
N GLY A 669 5.65 12.98 -13.20
CA GLY A 669 5.62 14.15 -14.08
C GLY A 669 5.44 13.81 -15.58
N TRP A 670 4.69 14.67 -16.29
CA TRP A 670 4.52 14.65 -17.76
C TRP A 670 5.44 15.68 -18.44
N SER A 671 5.88 15.39 -19.66
CA SER A 671 6.78 16.22 -20.48
C SER A 671 6.27 16.43 -21.92
N ASP A 672 4.99 16.17 -22.17
CA ASP A 672 4.32 16.20 -23.47
C ASP A 672 3.49 17.46 -23.74
N GLY A 673 3.68 18.52 -22.94
CA GLY A 673 2.87 19.75 -23.04
C GLY A 673 2.85 20.40 -24.44
N GLU A 674 3.94 20.31 -25.21
CA GLU A 674 3.98 20.79 -26.60
C GLU A 674 3.09 19.95 -27.54
N TRP A 675 3.02 18.64 -27.31
CA TRP A 675 2.15 17.74 -28.06
C TRP A 675 0.69 18.07 -27.79
N LEU A 676 0.29 18.10 -26.52
CA LEU A 676 -1.10 18.40 -26.11
C LEU A 676 -1.58 19.76 -26.65
N ALA A 677 -0.73 20.79 -26.62
CA ALA A 677 -1.05 22.10 -27.15
C ALA A 677 -1.27 22.12 -28.69
N SER A 678 -0.70 21.17 -29.41
CA SER A 678 -0.79 21.07 -30.88
C SER A 678 -1.67 19.93 -31.38
N ARG A 679 -2.23 19.10 -30.49
CA ARG A 679 -3.02 17.91 -30.82
C ARG A 679 -4.17 18.19 -31.79
N SER A 680 -4.97 19.22 -31.53
CA SER A 680 -6.12 19.59 -32.40
C SER A 680 -5.69 19.95 -33.83
N VAL A 681 -4.49 20.50 -34.01
CA VAL A 681 -3.93 20.80 -35.33
C VAL A 681 -3.38 19.52 -35.99
N ARG A 682 -2.72 18.66 -35.22
CA ARG A 682 -2.10 17.41 -35.71
C ARG A 682 -3.11 16.34 -36.11
N GLN A 683 -4.26 16.31 -35.42
CA GLN A 683 -5.34 15.35 -35.66
C GLN A 683 -6.50 15.93 -36.49
N GLY A 684 -6.41 17.20 -36.86
CA GLY A 684 -7.44 17.89 -37.63
C GLY A 684 -7.62 17.36 -39.05
N SER A 685 -8.70 17.79 -39.70
CA SER A 685 -8.92 17.51 -41.13
C SER A 685 -7.78 18.09 -41.98
N GLY A 686 -7.49 17.43 -43.10
CA GLY A 686 -6.42 17.83 -44.01
C GLY A 686 -5.00 17.40 -43.61
N THR A 687 -4.84 16.69 -42.49
CA THR A 687 -3.53 16.21 -42.01
C THR A 687 -3.13 14.88 -42.66
N ALA A 688 -1.83 14.59 -42.71
CA ALA A 688 -1.29 13.35 -43.27
C ALA A 688 -1.42 12.16 -42.31
N MET A 689 -2.57 12.03 -41.64
CA MET A 689 -2.79 11.00 -40.64
C MET A 689 -2.62 9.60 -41.25
N SER A 690 -1.92 8.72 -40.55
CA SER A 690 -1.75 7.30 -40.88
C SER A 690 -1.47 6.53 -39.61
N ILE A 691 -2.16 5.40 -39.45
CA ILE A 691 -2.23 4.66 -38.19
C ILE A 691 -1.57 3.29 -38.35
N TYR A 692 -0.71 2.94 -37.38
CA TYR A 692 -0.13 1.60 -37.24
C TYR A 692 -0.82 0.90 -36.06
N GLU A 693 -1.60 -0.14 -36.33
CA GLU A 693 -2.33 -0.88 -35.30
C GLU A 693 -1.44 -1.99 -34.70
N VAL A 694 -1.43 -2.11 -33.37
CA VAL A 694 -0.45 -2.92 -32.63
C VAL A 694 -1.09 -3.68 -31.46
N HIS A 695 -0.80 -4.99 -31.38
CA HIS A 695 -0.93 -5.75 -30.14
C HIS A 695 0.43 -5.77 -29.40
N LEU A 696 0.53 -5.08 -28.26
CA LEU A 696 1.81 -4.89 -27.55
C LEU A 696 2.50 -6.22 -27.19
N GLY A 697 1.74 -7.25 -26.80
CA GLY A 697 2.29 -8.51 -26.30
C GLY A 697 2.90 -9.42 -27.36
N SER A 698 2.59 -9.21 -28.65
CA SER A 698 3.05 -10.05 -29.76
C SER A 698 3.78 -9.26 -30.85
N TRP A 699 3.95 -7.94 -30.68
CA TRP A 699 4.71 -7.14 -31.63
C TRP A 699 6.19 -7.52 -31.65
N ARG A 700 6.84 -7.54 -30.49
CA ARG A 700 8.29 -7.80 -30.39
C ARG A 700 8.69 -8.32 -29.01
N ARG A 701 9.60 -9.30 -28.97
CA ARG A 701 10.21 -9.80 -27.73
C ARG A 701 11.57 -9.16 -27.45
N GLY A 702 12.08 -9.36 -26.23
CA GLY A 702 13.45 -9.01 -25.87
C GLY A 702 14.49 -10.00 -26.41
N GLU A 703 15.77 -9.73 -26.16
CA GLU A 703 16.88 -10.52 -26.75
C GLU A 703 16.90 -11.98 -26.27
N HIS A 704 16.27 -12.26 -25.14
CA HIS A 704 16.16 -13.60 -24.56
C HIS A 704 14.73 -14.17 -24.67
N GLY A 705 13.87 -13.58 -25.49
CA GLY A 705 12.49 -14.02 -25.71
C GLY A 705 11.50 -13.56 -24.63
N GLU A 706 11.91 -12.67 -23.73
CA GLU A 706 11.06 -12.09 -22.70
C GLU A 706 10.02 -11.12 -23.26
N VAL A 707 8.89 -10.97 -22.55
CA VAL A 707 7.92 -9.91 -22.81
C VAL A 707 8.57 -8.56 -22.48
N LEU A 708 8.42 -7.58 -23.38
CA LEU A 708 8.94 -6.24 -23.15
C LEU A 708 7.95 -5.42 -22.30
N GLY A 709 8.48 -4.68 -21.33
CA GLY A 709 7.69 -3.71 -20.58
C GLY A 709 7.43 -2.42 -21.36
N TYR A 710 6.51 -1.60 -20.86
CA TYR A 710 6.08 -0.34 -21.49
C TYR A 710 7.26 0.57 -21.85
N ALA A 711 8.23 0.75 -20.95
CA ALA A 711 9.39 1.61 -21.21
C ALA A 711 10.24 1.14 -22.41
N ALA A 712 10.47 -0.17 -22.54
CA ALA A 712 11.26 -0.74 -23.64
C ALA A 712 10.51 -0.73 -24.97
N LEU A 713 9.18 -0.87 -24.93
CA LEU A 713 8.32 -0.80 -26.11
C LEU A 713 8.25 0.62 -26.67
N ALA A 714 8.16 1.64 -25.82
CA ALA A 714 7.94 3.04 -26.22
C ALA A 714 8.96 3.51 -27.28
N ASP A 715 10.26 3.40 -26.99
CA ASP A 715 11.30 3.90 -27.90
C ASP A 715 11.37 3.09 -29.20
N ARG A 716 11.27 1.76 -29.10
CA ARG A 716 11.31 0.87 -30.27
C ARG A 716 10.14 1.11 -31.20
N LEU A 717 8.93 1.28 -30.63
CA LEU A 717 7.72 1.50 -31.39
C LEU A 717 7.74 2.89 -32.04
N ALA A 718 8.15 3.93 -31.30
CA ALA A 718 8.31 5.27 -31.85
C ALA A 718 9.28 5.30 -33.05
N ASP A 719 10.44 4.65 -32.92
CA ASP A 719 11.42 4.55 -34.01
C ASP A 719 10.84 3.86 -35.24
N HIS A 720 10.10 2.76 -35.05
CA HIS A 720 9.49 2.00 -36.13
C HIS A 720 8.41 2.80 -36.86
N VAL A 721 7.49 3.40 -36.11
CA VAL A 721 6.37 4.22 -36.62
C VAL A 721 6.90 5.40 -37.44
N LEU A 722 7.88 6.13 -36.89
CA LEU A 722 8.46 7.29 -37.57
C LEU A 722 9.29 6.89 -38.81
N ASP A 723 10.03 5.79 -38.76
CA ASP A 723 10.80 5.31 -39.92
C ASP A 723 9.88 5.02 -41.12
N LEU A 724 8.74 4.38 -40.87
CA LEU A 724 7.72 4.06 -41.87
C LEU A 724 6.78 5.24 -42.21
N GLY A 725 6.91 6.37 -41.52
CA GLY A 725 6.13 7.57 -41.78
C GLY A 725 4.68 7.50 -41.29
N PHE A 726 4.36 6.59 -40.38
CA PHE A 726 3.10 6.63 -39.62
C PHE A 726 3.11 7.82 -38.65
N THR A 727 1.93 8.28 -38.25
CA THR A 727 1.78 9.42 -37.34
C THR A 727 1.15 9.04 -36.00
N HIS A 728 0.40 7.93 -35.97
CA HIS A 728 -0.27 7.43 -34.77
C HIS A 728 -0.06 5.93 -34.64
N VAL A 729 -0.09 5.46 -33.40
CA VAL A 729 -0.28 4.05 -33.06
C VAL A 729 -1.69 3.85 -32.53
N GLU A 730 -2.37 2.82 -33.01
CA GLU A 730 -3.62 2.33 -32.42
C GLU A 730 -3.30 1.05 -31.66
N LEU A 731 -3.48 1.08 -30.35
CA LEU A 731 -3.23 -0.07 -29.50
C LEU A 731 -4.51 -0.85 -29.34
N MET A 732 -4.45 -2.15 -29.61
CA MET A 732 -5.46 -3.10 -29.13
C MET A 732 -5.63 -2.95 -27.60
N PRO A 733 -6.76 -3.37 -27.01
CA PRO A 733 -7.13 -2.95 -25.66
C PRO A 733 -6.02 -3.22 -24.63
N VAL A 734 -5.58 -2.14 -23.97
CA VAL A 734 -4.55 -2.17 -22.92
C VAL A 734 -5.13 -2.22 -21.52
N MET A 735 -6.45 -2.14 -21.38
CA MET A 735 -7.19 -2.30 -20.14
C MET A 735 -6.94 -3.70 -19.56
N GLU A 736 -7.03 -3.86 -18.24
CA GLU A 736 -6.79 -5.16 -17.62
C GLU A 736 -7.82 -6.20 -18.07
N HIS A 737 -7.31 -7.38 -18.45
CA HIS A 737 -8.08 -8.50 -18.98
C HIS A 737 -7.46 -9.83 -18.54
N PRO A 738 -8.27 -10.83 -18.15
CA PRO A 738 -7.75 -12.05 -17.52
C PRO A 738 -7.08 -12.99 -18.52
N PHE A 739 -7.53 -13.01 -19.78
CA PHE A 739 -7.11 -13.97 -20.79
C PHE A 739 -6.44 -13.30 -21.99
N GLY A 740 -5.16 -13.58 -22.24
CA GLY A 740 -4.41 -12.97 -23.35
C GLY A 740 -4.95 -13.33 -24.74
N GLY A 741 -5.61 -14.50 -24.89
CA GLY A 741 -6.22 -14.91 -26.15
C GLY A 741 -7.51 -14.19 -26.51
N SER A 742 -8.04 -13.32 -25.63
CA SER A 742 -9.06 -12.34 -26.03
C SER A 742 -8.47 -11.12 -26.73
N TRP A 743 -7.14 -11.02 -26.83
CA TRP A 743 -6.38 -9.89 -27.36
C TRP A 743 -6.64 -8.55 -26.66
N GLY A 744 -7.21 -8.60 -25.46
CA GLY A 744 -7.66 -7.43 -24.70
C GLY A 744 -9.17 -7.17 -24.71
N TYR A 745 -9.95 -7.74 -25.63
CA TYR A 745 -11.38 -7.40 -25.78
C TYR A 745 -12.30 -7.93 -24.65
N HIS A 746 -11.83 -8.86 -23.80
CA HIS A 746 -12.58 -9.30 -22.62
C HIS A 746 -12.08 -8.58 -21.36
N VAL A 747 -12.39 -7.29 -21.26
CA VAL A 747 -11.91 -6.40 -20.20
C VAL A 747 -12.59 -6.69 -18.85
N THR A 748 -11.81 -6.76 -17.77
CA THR A 748 -12.31 -6.81 -16.39
C THR A 748 -11.89 -5.60 -15.54
N GLY A 749 -10.81 -4.90 -15.89
CA GLY A 749 -10.36 -3.68 -15.22
C GLY A 749 -10.32 -2.48 -16.18
N PHE A 750 -11.39 -1.70 -16.21
CA PHE A 750 -11.60 -0.62 -17.19
C PHE A 750 -10.73 0.64 -16.95
N PHE A 751 -10.18 0.79 -15.76
CA PHE A 751 -9.39 1.95 -15.32
C PHE A 751 -7.90 1.62 -15.10
N ALA A 752 -7.51 0.36 -15.25
CA ALA A 752 -6.15 -0.11 -15.05
C ALA A 752 -5.51 -0.52 -16.39
N PRO A 753 -4.31 -0.05 -16.73
CA PRO A 753 -3.51 -0.67 -17.77
C PRO A 753 -3.09 -2.06 -17.31
N THR A 754 -3.01 -3.02 -18.24
CA THR A 754 -2.71 -4.40 -17.92
C THR A 754 -1.32 -4.54 -17.28
N ALA A 755 -1.25 -5.27 -16.17
CA ALA A 755 -0.02 -5.49 -15.43
C ALA A 755 1.04 -6.30 -16.21
N ARG A 756 0.67 -6.88 -17.38
CA ARG A 756 1.56 -7.68 -18.24
C ARG A 756 2.82 -6.95 -18.69
N TYR A 757 2.76 -5.62 -18.83
CA TYR A 757 3.87 -4.81 -19.35
C TYR A 757 4.44 -3.82 -18.34
N GLY A 758 3.90 -3.75 -17.13
CA GLY A 758 4.38 -2.87 -16.07
C GLY A 758 3.26 -2.20 -15.28
N THR A 759 3.64 -1.16 -14.55
CA THR A 759 2.78 -0.37 -13.67
C THR A 759 2.03 0.73 -14.44
N PRO A 760 0.95 1.31 -13.85
CA PRO A 760 0.30 2.52 -14.35
C PRO A 760 1.25 3.66 -14.75
N ALA A 761 2.24 3.94 -13.89
CA ALA A 761 3.23 4.99 -14.14
C ALA A 761 4.12 4.68 -15.35
N GLU A 762 4.43 3.41 -15.60
CA GLU A 762 5.20 3.01 -16.78
C GLU A 762 4.39 3.13 -18.08
N PHE A 763 3.07 2.89 -18.04
CA PHE A 763 2.19 3.14 -19.19
C PHE A 763 2.05 4.65 -19.47
N ALA A 764 1.87 5.48 -18.44
CA ALA A 764 1.90 6.94 -18.59
C ALA A 764 3.22 7.40 -19.24
N GLY A 765 4.35 6.87 -18.75
CA GLY A 765 5.66 7.11 -19.36
C GLY A 765 5.86 6.55 -20.77
N PHE A 766 5.06 5.57 -21.21
CA PHE A 766 5.05 5.10 -22.60
C PHE A 766 4.36 6.11 -23.52
N VAL A 767 3.20 6.63 -23.10
CA VAL A 767 2.48 7.67 -23.85
C VAL A 767 3.30 8.96 -23.94
N ASP A 768 3.86 9.43 -22.81
CA ASP A 768 4.72 10.63 -22.78
C ASP A 768 5.89 10.53 -23.78
N ARG A 769 6.54 9.36 -23.83
CA ARG A 769 7.65 9.12 -24.75
C ARG A 769 7.23 9.16 -26.22
N LEU A 770 6.08 8.59 -26.57
CA LEU A 770 5.55 8.65 -27.93
C LEU A 770 5.22 10.09 -28.33
N HIS A 771 4.57 10.86 -27.46
CA HIS A 771 4.25 12.27 -27.70
C HIS A 771 5.50 13.13 -27.91
N ARG A 772 6.53 12.95 -27.07
CA ARG A 772 7.82 13.65 -27.22
C ARG A 772 8.55 13.31 -28.52
N ARG A 773 8.23 12.16 -29.12
CA ARG A 773 8.73 11.73 -30.42
C ARG A 773 7.81 12.14 -31.57
N GLY A 774 6.65 12.75 -31.28
CA GLY A 774 5.69 13.22 -32.26
C GLY A 774 4.76 12.14 -32.80
N VAL A 775 4.52 11.08 -32.03
CA VAL A 775 3.60 9.98 -32.36
C VAL A 775 2.38 10.05 -31.46
N GLY A 776 1.19 10.04 -32.05
CA GLY A 776 -0.06 10.00 -31.28
C GLY A 776 -0.48 8.59 -30.88
N VAL A 777 -1.27 8.48 -29.81
CA VAL A 777 -1.71 7.20 -29.23
C VAL A 777 -3.24 7.10 -29.23
N ILE A 778 -3.77 6.09 -29.92
CA ILE A 778 -5.18 5.74 -29.94
C ILE A 778 -5.35 4.41 -29.20
N LEU A 779 -6.38 4.27 -28.37
CA LEU A 779 -6.70 3.01 -27.70
C LEU A 779 -8.01 2.40 -28.21
N ASP A 780 -8.00 1.10 -28.45
CA ASP A 780 -9.25 0.35 -28.53
C ASP A 780 -9.91 0.32 -27.15
N TRP A 781 -11.13 0.87 -27.07
CA TRP A 781 -11.96 0.91 -25.87
C TRP A 781 -13.23 0.09 -26.09
N VAL A 782 -13.58 -0.74 -25.10
CA VAL A 782 -14.53 -1.86 -25.27
C VAL A 782 -15.78 -1.67 -24.40
N PRO A 783 -16.71 -0.77 -24.76
CA PRO A 783 -17.95 -0.53 -24.01
C PRO A 783 -19.10 -1.46 -24.40
N ALA A 784 -18.90 -2.32 -25.40
CA ALA A 784 -19.94 -3.17 -25.95
C ALA A 784 -20.32 -4.30 -24.99
N HIS A 785 -19.33 -4.87 -24.30
CA HIS A 785 -19.49 -6.09 -23.51
C HIS A 785 -18.38 -6.26 -22.47
N PHE A 786 -18.54 -7.26 -21.59
CA PHE A 786 -17.53 -7.71 -20.64
C PHE A 786 -17.68 -9.22 -20.37
N PRO A 787 -16.63 -9.93 -19.91
CA PRO A 787 -16.67 -11.38 -19.78
C PRO A 787 -17.42 -11.85 -18.52
N THR A 788 -17.66 -13.16 -18.42
CA THR A 788 -18.41 -13.80 -17.32
C THR A 788 -17.54 -14.15 -16.11
N ASP A 789 -16.28 -13.72 -16.09
CA ASP A 789 -15.33 -13.96 -15.00
C ASP A 789 -15.89 -13.56 -13.62
N ALA A 790 -15.85 -14.50 -12.68
CA ALA A 790 -16.47 -14.33 -11.37
C ALA A 790 -15.88 -13.17 -10.55
N HIS A 791 -14.60 -12.84 -10.74
CA HIS A 791 -13.95 -11.70 -10.07
C HIS A 791 -14.31 -10.34 -10.68
N GLY A 792 -14.76 -10.31 -11.95
CA GLY A 792 -15.12 -9.09 -12.68
C GLY A 792 -16.56 -8.63 -12.43
N LEU A 793 -17.12 -7.91 -13.40
CA LEU A 793 -18.41 -7.21 -13.28
C LEU A 793 -19.65 -8.13 -13.29
N ALA A 794 -19.51 -9.38 -13.74
CA ALA A 794 -20.63 -10.31 -13.89
C ALA A 794 -21.36 -10.56 -12.57
N ARG A 795 -22.66 -10.30 -12.49
CA ARG A 795 -23.48 -10.44 -11.28
C ARG A 795 -22.83 -9.83 -10.04
N PHE A 796 -22.32 -8.61 -10.18
CA PHE A 796 -21.36 -8.00 -9.26
C PHE A 796 -21.74 -8.08 -7.76
N ASP A 797 -23.01 -7.81 -7.43
CA ASP A 797 -23.54 -7.87 -6.06
C ASP A 797 -24.52 -9.05 -5.85
N GLY A 798 -24.47 -10.05 -6.74
CA GLY A 798 -25.36 -11.21 -6.80
C GLY A 798 -26.52 -11.06 -7.79
N TRP A 799 -26.78 -9.84 -8.27
CA TRP A 799 -27.81 -9.50 -9.26
C TRP A 799 -27.19 -9.02 -10.57
N SER A 800 -27.98 -9.03 -11.65
CA SER A 800 -27.62 -8.37 -12.91
C SER A 800 -27.55 -6.86 -12.71
N LEU A 801 -26.32 -6.37 -12.49
CA LEU A 801 -26.05 -5.01 -12.04
C LEU A 801 -25.46 -4.17 -13.16
N TYR A 802 -24.34 -4.61 -13.72
CA TYR A 802 -23.70 -3.96 -14.86
C TYR A 802 -24.30 -4.44 -16.18
N GLU A 803 -24.79 -5.68 -16.22
CA GLU A 803 -25.46 -6.31 -17.35
C GLU A 803 -26.99 -6.16 -17.29
N TYR A 804 -27.65 -6.21 -18.45
CA TYR A 804 -29.11 -6.30 -18.50
C TYR A 804 -29.61 -7.58 -17.83
N GLY A 805 -30.72 -7.47 -17.10
CA GLY A 805 -31.32 -8.62 -16.40
C GLY A 805 -32.05 -9.63 -17.30
N ASP A 806 -32.47 -9.23 -18.51
CA ASP A 806 -33.04 -10.14 -19.50
C ASP A 806 -31.92 -10.67 -20.42
N PRO A 807 -31.64 -11.99 -20.46
CA PRO A 807 -30.57 -12.56 -21.28
C PRO A 807 -30.70 -12.26 -22.78
N ARG A 808 -31.91 -11.99 -23.28
CA ARG A 808 -32.15 -11.61 -24.68
C ARG A 808 -31.53 -10.25 -25.04
N GLU A 809 -31.19 -9.45 -24.05
CA GLU A 809 -30.52 -8.16 -24.18
C GLU A 809 -29.12 -8.21 -23.57
N GLY A 810 -28.97 -8.92 -22.44
CA GLY A 810 -27.79 -8.93 -21.58
C GLY A 810 -26.68 -9.90 -21.97
N GLU A 811 -26.84 -10.70 -23.02
CA GLU A 811 -25.81 -11.66 -23.47
C GLU A 811 -25.54 -11.52 -24.96
N HIS A 812 -24.25 -11.59 -25.35
CA HIS A 812 -23.85 -11.84 -26.73
C HIS A 812 -23.69 -13.34 -26.95
N PRO A 813 -24.63 -14.01 -27.66
CA PRO A 813 -24.67 -15.47 -27.73
C PRO A 813 -23.47 -16.08 -28.46
N GLU A 814 -22.91 -15.38 -29.44
CA GLU A 814 -21.74 -15.88 -30.20
C GLU A 814 -20.42 -15.71 -29.44
N TRP A 815 -20.33 -14.77 -28.50
CA TRP A 815 -19.09 -14.44 -27.77
C TRP A 815 -19.04 -15.04 -26.37
N GLY A 816 -20.19 -15.41 -25.80
CA GLY A 816 -20.27 -15.91 -24.42
C GLY A 816 -19.97 -14.83 -23.37
N SER A 817 -20.22 -13.56 -23.71
CA SER A 817 -20.00 -12.39 -22.87
C SER A 817 -21.31 -11.69 -22.50
N LEU A 818 -21.24 -10.79 -21.50
CA LEU A 818 -22.37 -10.00 -21.02
C LEU A 818 -22.39 -8.60 -21.65
N VAL A 819 -23.59 -8.07 -21.89
CA VAL A 819 -23.83 -6.75 -22.46
C VAL A 819 -24.18 -5.77 -21.35
N PHE A 820 -23.53 -4.60 -21.34
CA PHE A 820 -23.81 -3.55 -20.37
C PHE A 820 -25.26 -3.05 -20.44
N ASP A 821 -25.89 -2.85 -19.27
CA ASP A 821 -27.19 -2.20 -19.13
C ASP A 821 -27.05 -0.68 -19.37
N TRP A 822 -27.01 -0.27 -20.63
CA TRP A 822 -26.89 1.13 -21.01
C TRP A 822 -28.11 1.98 -20.62
N ALA A 823 -29.22 1.36 -20.20
CA ALA A 823 -30.36 2.08 -19.66
C ALA A 823 -30.09 2.60 -18.24
N ARG A 824 -29.15 1.95 -17.52
CA ARG A 824 -28.88 2.23 -16.12
C ARG A 824 -27.95 3.44 -15.96
N PRO A 825 -28.36 4.49 -15.22
CA PRO A 825 -27.57 5.71 -15.10
C PRO A 825 -26.14 5.50 -14.59
N GLU A 826 -25.97 4.66 -13.56
CA GLU A 826 -24.66 4.40 -12.95
C GLU A 826 -23.70 3.67 -13.91
N VAL A 827 -24.23 2.76 -14.75
CA VAL A 827 -23.44 2.06 -15.78
C VAL A 827 -23.01 3.02 -16.87
N ARG A 828 -23.89 3.95 -17.28
CA ARG A 828 -23.52 5.02 -18.23
C ARG A 828 -22.41 5.92 -17.67
N ALA A 829 -22.53 6.33 -16.41
CA ALA A 829 -21.51 7.13 -15.73
C ALA A 829 -20.17 6.38 -15.64
N PHE A 830 -20.19 5.09 -15.31
CA PHE A 830 -19.01 4.22 -15.30
C PHE A 830 -18.32 4.20 -16.67
N LEU A 831 -19.06 3.94 -17.74
CA LEU A 831 -18.50 3.84 -19.10
C LEU A 831 -17.94 5.19 -19.58
N VAL A 832 -18.72 6.27 -19.49
CA VAL A 832 -18.25 7.61 -19.90
C VAL A 832 -17.02 8.03 -19.09
N SER A 833 -17.02 7.76 -17.78
CA SER A 833 -15.86 8.03 -16.93
C SER A 833 -14.65 7.19 -17.32
N SER A 834 -14.82 5.93 -17.73
CA SER A 834 -13.70 5.08 -18.16
C SER A 834 -13.04 5.60 -19.43
N ALA A 835 -13.82 6.08 -20.40
CA ALA A 835 -13.26 6.69 -21.61
C ALA A 835 -12.49 7.99 -21.27
N ARG A 836 -13.09 8.85 -20.44
CA ARG A 836 -12.46 10.10 -19.98
C ARG A 836 -11.17 9.84 -19.20
N TRP A 837 -11.13 8.79 -18.40
CA TRP A 837 -9.94 8.39 -17.64
C TRP A 837 -8.71 8.23 -18.54
N TRP A 838 -8.84 7.51 -19.66
CA TRP A 838 -7.73 7.31 -20.58
C TRP A 838 -7.26 8.61 -21.25
N VAL A 839 -8.20 9.44 -21.72
CA VAL A 839 -7.85 10.67 -22.48
C VAL A 839 -7.36 11.80 -21.57
N GLU A 840 -7.87 11.90 -20.33
CA GLU A 840 -7.50 12.96 -19.39
C GLU A 840 -6.32 12.58 -18.51
N ARG A 841 -6.25 11.33 -18.00
CA ARG A 841 -5.22 10.93 -17.03
C ARG A 841 -4.01 10.26 -17.66
N TYR A 842 -4.20 9.56 -18.78
CA TYR A 842 -3.12 8.94 -19.56
C TYR A 842 -2.78 9.69 -20.85
N HIS A 843 -3.43 10.83 -21.10
CA HIS A 843 -3.18 11.72 -22.24
C HIS A 843 -3.40 11.09 -23.62
N VAL A 844 -4.07 9.93 -23.73
CA VAL A 844 -4.25 9.29 -25.04
C VAL A 844 -5.02 10.22 -25.99
N ASP A 845 -4.62 10.21 -27.26
CA ASP A 845 -5.08 11.16 -28.27
C ASP A 845 -6.41 10.78 -28.90
N GLY A 846 -6.84 9.54 -28.71
CA GLY A 846 -8.13 9.07 -29.15
C GLY A 846 -8.51 7.69 -28.63
N ILE A 847 -9.76 7.33 -28.85
CA ILE A 847 -10.28 6.00 -28.61
C ILE A 847 -10.99 5.46 -29.85
N ARG A 848 -10.85 4.17 -30.11
CA ARG A 848 -11.63 3.43 -31.11
C ARG A 848 -12.62 2.52 -30.40
N VAL A 849 -13.90 2.65 -30.74
CA VAL A 849 -14.97 1.81 -30.21
C VAL A 849 -15.16 0.63 -31.15
N ASP A 850 -14.81 -0.55 -30.64
CA ASP A 850 -15.02 -1.82 -31.33
C ASP A 850 -16.51 -2.22 -31.33
N ALA A 851 -16.94 -2.87 -32.41
CA ALA A 851 -18.24 -3.49 -32.59
C ALA A 851 -19.43 -2.57 -32.26
N VAL A 852 -19.43 -1.32 -32.73
CA VAL A 852 -20.53 -0.37 -32.48
C VAL A 852 -21.88 -0.93 -32.95
N ALA A 853 -21.88 -1.75 -34.00
CA ALA A 853 -23.08 -2.46 -34.46
C ALA A 853 -23.69 -3.38 -33.38
N SER A 854 -22.87 -4.03 -32.54
CA SER A 854 -23.36 -4.90 -31.46
C SER A 854 -24.11 -4.11 -30.39
N MET A 855 -23.77 -2.83 -30.24
CA MET A 855 -24.46 -1.90 -29.34
C MET A 855 -25.75 -1.36 -29.97
N LEU A 856 -25.69 -0.94 -31.24
CA LEU A 856 -26.79 -0.23 -31.92
C LEU A 856 -28.03 -1.10 -32.20
N TYR A 857 -27.89 -2.43 -32.21
CA TYR A 857 -28.96 -3.35 -32.60
C TYR A 857 -29.33 -4.34 -31.51
N ARG A 858 -30.60 -4.33 -31.11
CA ARG A 858 -31.16 -5.30 -30.16
C ARG A 858 -31.22 -6.72 -30.75
N ASP A 859 -31.24 -6.85 -32.07
CA ASP A 859 -31.22 -8.14 -32.79
C ASP A 859 -29.82 -8.61 -33.23
N TYR A 860 -28.75 -7.93 -32.81
CA TYR A 860 -27.38 -8.31 -33.18
C TYR A 860 -27.06 -9.77 -32.78
N ALA A 861 -26.67 -10.59 -33.76
CA ALA A 861 -26.39 -12.01 -33.61
C ALA A 861 -27.52 -12.84 -32.94
N ARG A 862 -28.78 -12.42 -33.08
CA ARG A 862 -29.94 -13.07 -32.48
C ARG A 862 -30.96 -13.52 -33.53
N GLU A 863 -31.50 -14.73 -33.36
CA GLU A 863 -32.56 -15.24 -34.23
C GLU A 863 -33.89 -14.50 -34.02
N ALA A 864 -34.76 -14.53 -35.02
CA ALA A 864 -36.10 -13.96 -34.92
C ALA A 864 -36.88 -14.56 -33.72
N GLY A 865 -37.39 -13.69 -32.85
CA GLY A 865 -38.10 -14.08 -31.63
C GLY A 865 -37.21 -14.28 -30.39
N SER A 866 -35.89 -14.18 -30.53
CA SER A 866 -34.92 -14.26 -29.42
C SER A 866 -34.41 -12.89 -28.93
N TRP A 867 -35.05 -11.80 -29.36
CA TRP A 867 -34.73 -10.41 -28.97
C TRP A 867 -36.02 -9.60 -28.75
N ILE A 868 -35.90 -8.41 -28.14
CA ILE A 868 -37.04 -7.55 -27.79
C ILE A 868 -36.96 -6.21 -28.54
N PRO A 869 -38.01 -5.78 -29.26
CA PRO A 869 -38.01 -4.49 -29.94
C PRO A 869 -38.00 -3.31 -28.98
N ASN A 870 -37.48 -2.18 -29.44
CA ASN A 870 -37.50 -0.92 -28.68
C ASN A 870 -38.95 -0.40 -28.48
N VAL A 871 -39.09 0.68 -27.71
CA VAL A 871 -40.40 1.29 -27.38
C VAL A 871 -41.21 1.74 -28.61
N HIS A 872 -40.58 1.85 -29.78
CA HIS A 872 -41.21 2.20 -31.07
C HIS A 872 -41.42 1.00 -31.99
N GLY A 873 -41.10 -0.23 -31.55
CA GLY A 873 -41.24 -1.45 -32.34
C GLY A 873 -40.06 -1.75 -33.27
N GLY A 874 -38.99 -0.94 -33.24
CA GLY A 874 -37.80 -1.09 -34.06
C GLY A 874 -36.73 -1.97 -33.42
N ARG A 875 -35.66 -2.22 -34.17
CA ARG A 875 -34.49 -3.00 -33.73
C ARG A 875 -33.36 -2.17 -33.13
N GLU A 876 -33.45 -0.85 -33.27
CA GLU A 876 -32.47 0.10 -32.80
C GLU A 876 -32.44 0.11 -31.27
N ASN A 877 -31.25 0.06 -30.68
CA ASN A 877 -31.04 0.20 -29.26
C ASN A 877 -30.89 1.69 -28.90
N LEU A 878 -31.96 2.28 -28.38
CA LEU A 878 -32.02 3.73 -28.14
C LEU A 878 -31.10 4.15 -27.00
N GLU A 879 -30.94 3.28 -26.00
CA GLU A 879 -30.09 3.47 -24.84
C GLU A 879 -28.61 3.51 -25.24
N ALA A 880 -28.18 2.60 -26.13
CA ALA A 880 -26.84 2.62 -26.70
C ALA A 880 -26.59 3.87 -27.57
N VAL A 881 -27.55 4.27 -28.40
CA VAL A 881 -27.46 5.50 -29.21
C VAL A 881 -27.26 6.73 -28.31
N ASP A 882 -28.03 6.84 -27.24
CA ASP A 882 -27.94 7.95 -26.28
C ASP A 882 -26.63 7.91 -25.48
N LEU A 883 -26.10 6.74 -25.16
CA LEU A 883 -24.76 6.60 -24.55
C LEU A 883 -23.67 7.11 -25.49
N LEU A 884 -23.65 6.67 -26.76
CA LEU A 884 -22.59 7.02 -27.70
C LEU A 884 -22.58 8.53 -28.00
N ARG A 885 -23.75 9.14 -28.17
CA ARG A 885 -23.87 10.60 -28.33
C ARG A 885 -23.40 11.36 -27.09
N HIS A 886 -23.73 10.86 -25.90
CA HIS A 886 -23.30 11.47 -24.65
C HIS A 886 -21.77 11.37 -24.51
N LEU A 887 -21.20 10.20 -24.76
CA LEU A 887 -19.77 9.93 -24.74
C LEU A 887 -18.99 10.89 -25.66
N THR A 888 -19.35 10.96 -26.94
CA THR A 888 -18.63 11.83 -27.90
C THR A 888 -18.72 13.30 -27.49
N THR A 889 -19.90 13.74 -27.06
CA THR A 889 -20.12 15.11 -26.58
C THR A 889 -19.22 15.44 -25.38
N GLU A 890 -19.15 14.54 -24.39
CA GLU A 890 -18.33 14.73 -23.20
C GLU A 890 -16.82 14.73 -23.53
N LEU A 891 -16.36 13.80 -24.37
CA LEU A 891 -14.94 13.71 -24.75
C LEU A 891 -14.49 14.96 -25.52
N HIS A 892 -15.25 15.39 -26.52
CA HIS A 892 -14.93 16.59 -27.30
C HIS A 892 -14.97 17.87 -26.47
N ALA A 893 -15.89 17.95 -25.50
CA ALA A 893 -15.97 19.08 -24.58
C ALA A 893 -14.80 19.12 -23.59
N ALA A 894 -14.38 17.96 -23.08
CA ALA A 894 -13.32 17.85 -22.09
C ALA A 894 -11.92 17.99 -22.69
N VAL A 895 -11.69 17.38 -23.86
CA VAL A 895 -10.35 17.16 -24.41
C VAL A 895 -10.33 17.60 -25.89
N PRO A 896 -10.15 18.90 -26.19
CA PRO A 896 -10.17 19.40 -27.56
C PRO A 896 -9.15 18.69 -28.45
N GLY A 897 -9.62 18.28 -29.64
CA GLY A 897 -8.82 17.58 -30.63
C GLY A 897 -8.63 16.09 -30.37
N VAL A 898 -9.26 15.49 -29.36
CA VAL A 898 -9.31 14.03 -29.18
C VAL A 898 -10.06 13.37 -30.35
N LEU A 899 -9.62 12.18 -30.77
CA LEU A 899 -10.30 11.39 -31.79
C LEU A 899 -11.24 10.36 -31.13
N VAL A 900 -12.46 10.24 -31.64
CA VAL A 900 -13.37 9.13 -31.31
C VAL A 900 -13.72 8.39 -32.60
N ILE A 901 -13.26 7.14 -32.73
CA ILE A 901 -13.34 6.35 -33.95
C ILE A 901 -14.35 5.21 -33.75
N ALA A 902 -15.20 4.96 -34.75
CA ALA A 902 -16.18 3.86 -34.73
C ALA A 902 -15.80 2.75 -35.72
N GLU A 903 -15.90 1.50 -35.27
CA GLU A 903 -16.13 0.37 -36.17
C GLU A 903 -17.61 0.01 -36.17
N GLU A 904 -18.29 0.28 -37.29
CA GLU A 904 -19.72 0.06 -37.46
C GLU A 904 -19.97 -0.61 -38.82
N SER A 905 -20.52 -1.83 -38.79
CA SER A 905 -20.52 -2.77 -39.92
C SER A 905 -21.87 -2.96 -40.63
N THR A 906 -22.90 -2.19 -40.30
CA THR A 906 -24.28 -2.38 -40.81
C THR A 906 -24.85 -1.20 -41.60
N SER A 907 -24.02 -0.20 -41.91
CA SER A 907 -24.42 1.02 -42.63
C SER A 907 -25.37 1.93 -41.84
N TRP A 908 -25.18 2.04 -40.53
CA TRP A 908 -25.88 3.06 -39.73
C TRP A 908 -25.58 4.46 -40.29
N PRO A 909 -26.58 5.33 -40.51
CA PRO A 909 -26.37 6.66 -41.09
C PRO A 909 -25.91 7.68 -40.05
N GLY A 910 -24.98 8.56 -40.43
CA GLY A 910 -24.56 9.71 -39.63
C GLY A 910 -23.70 9.33 -38.43
N VAL A 911 -22.91 8.27 -38.53
CA VAL A 911 -21.99 7.85 -37.46
C VAL A 911 -21.02 8.98 -37.12
N THR A 912 -20.47 9.64 -38.14
CA THR A 912 -19.50 10.74 -37.98
C THR A 912 -20.12 12.14 -38.05
N HIS A 913 -21.45 12.22 -38.02
CA HIS A 913 -22.18 13.50 -38.05
C HIS A 913 -22.43 14.05 -36.65
N ASP A 914 -22.69 15.36 -36.58
CA ASP A 914 -23.01 16.08 -35.35
C ASP A 914 -24.23 15.49 -34.61
N PRO A 915 -24.10 15.15 -33.31
CA PRO A 915 -25.21 14.68 -32.49
C PRO A 915 -26.42 15.63 -32.46
N ALA A 916 -26.20 16.95 -32.55
CA ALA A 916 -27.27 17.95 -32.59
C ALA A 916 -28.17 17.82 -33.83
N HIS A 917 -27.67 17.18 -34.89
CA HIS A 917 -28.37 16.93 -36.14
C HIS A 917 -28.68 15.43 -36.35
N GLY A 918 -28.70 14.65 -35.26
CA GLY A 918 -29.08 13.24 -35.28
C GLY A 918 -27.94 12.26 -35.57
N GLY A 919 -26.69 12.73 -35.68
CA GLY A 919 -25.53 11.86 -35.80
C GLY A 919 -25.13 11.18 -34.48
N LEU A 920 -24.08 10.36 -34.51
CA LEU A 920 -23.50 9.75 -33.30
C LEU A 920 -22.31 10.52 -32.74
N GLY A 921 -21.71 11.44 -33.50
CA GLY A 921 -20.64 12.33 -33.04
C GLY A 921 -19.23 11.78 -33.14
N PHE A 922 -19.01 10.64 -33.79
CA PHE A 922 -17.67 10.13 -34.03
C PHE A 922 -16.89 11.02 -35.00
N ASP A 923 -15.57 11.01 -34.91
CA ASP A 923 -14.69 11.74 -35.82
C ASP A 923 -14.42 10.97 -37.10
N ARG A 924 -14.30 9.64 -36.98
CA ARG A 924 -14.02 8.73 -38.09
C ARG A 924 -14.80 7.44 -37.95
N LYS A 925 -15.11 6.82 -39.10
CA LYS A 925 -15.70 5.48 -39.20
C LYS A 925 -14.80 4.59 -40.05
N TRP A 926 -14.59 3.34 -39.62
CA TRP A 926 -13.94 2.33 -40.45
C TRP A 926 -14.77 2.03 -41.71
N ASP A 927 -14.14 2.12 -42.88
CA ASP A 927 -14.73 1.79 -44.19
C ASP A 927 -14.58 0.29 -44.48
N LEU A 928 -15.41 -0.51 -43.80
CA LEU A 928 -15.41 -1.97 -43.99
C LEU A 928 -15.88 -2.37 -45.40
N GLY A 929 -16.68 -1.54 -46.06
CA GLY A 929 -17.09 -1.75 -47.46
C GLY A 929 -15.88 -1.70 -48.39
N TRP A 930 -15.09 -0.62 -48.32
CA TRP A 930 -13.83 -0.54 -49.06
C TRP A 930 -12.89 -1.70 -48.78
N MET A 931 -12.74 -2.07 -47.51
CA MET A 931 -11.84 -3.15 -47.09
C MET A 931 -12.23 -4.47 -47.75
N HIS A 932 -13.50 -4.90 -47.60
CA HIS A 932 -13.99 -6.14 -48.20
C HIS A 932 -13.90 -6.12 -49.72
N ASP A 933 -14.45 -5.08 -50.35
CA ASP A 933 -14.47 -4.96 -51.81
C ASP A 933 -13.05 -5.01 -52.40
N THR A 934 -12.09 -4.31 -51.77
CA THR A 934 -10.71 -4.24 -52.28
C THR A 934 -9.95 -5.56 -52.06
N LEU A 935 -10.08 -6.19 -50.88
CA LEU A 935 -9.40 -7.45 -50.58
C LEU A 935 -9.94 -8.59 -51.43
N ASP A 936 -11.27 -8.70 -51.57
CA ASP A 936 -11.90 -9.70 -52.41
C ASP A 936 -11.48 -9.50 -53.87
N TYR A 937 -11.47 -8.26 -54.37
CA TYR A 937 -11.07 -7.96 -55.74
C TYR A 937 -9.62 -8.40 -56.04
N LEU A 938 -8.69 -8.09 -55.13
CA LEU A 938 -7.28 -8.46 -55.28
C LEU A 938 -7.01 -9.95 -55.05
N GLY A 939 -7.85 -10.64 -54.26
CA GLY A 939 -7.77 -12.08 -54.07
C GLY A 939 -8.27 -12.93 -55.24
N ARG A 940 -9.00 -12.32 -56.18
CA ARG A 940 -9.38 -12.99 -57.42
C ARG A 940 -8.23 -13.07 -58.40
N ASP A 941 -8.15 -14.21 -59.10
CA ASP A 941 -7.28 -14.36 -60.27
C ASP A 941 -7.50 -13.16 -61.22
N PRO A 942 -6.42 -12.47 -61.66
CA PRO A 942 -6.51 -11.30 -62.51
C PRO A 942 -7.41 -11.44 -63.75
N VAL A 943 -7.59 -12.65 -64.31
CA VAL A 943 -8.48 -12.87 -65.45
C VAL A 943 -9.97 -12.65 -65.12
N HIS A 944 -10.36 -12.82 -63.86
CA HIS A 944 -11.75 -12.65 -63.41
C HIS A 944 -12.07 -11.22 -62.95
N ARG A 945 -11.06 -10.39 -62.70
CA ARG A 945 -11.23 -9.03 -62.15
C ARG A 945 -12.11 -8.10 -62.98
N GLY A 946 -12.16 -8.27 -64.31
CA GLY A 946 -13.04 -7.47 -65.16
C GLY A 946 -14.54 -7.68 -64.91
N TRP A 947 -14.92 -8.85 -64.39
CA TRP A 947 -16.30 -9.21 -64.05
C TRP A 947 -16.77 -8.55 -62.75
N HIS A 948 -15.81 -8.17 -61.91
CA HIS A 948 -15.98 -7.60 -60.57
C HIS A 948 -15.48 -6.15 -60.48
N HIS A 949 -15.29 -5.47 -61.62
CA HIS A 949 -14.71 -4.13 -61.66
C HIS A 949 -15.52 -3.08 -60.86
N ASP A 950 -16.81 -3.34 -60.67
CA ASP A 950 -17.69 -2.57 -59.79
C ASP A 950 -17.25 -2.57 -58.33
N GLU A 951 -16.64 -3.64 -57.81
CA GLU A 951 -16.10 -3.69 -56.44
C GLU A 951 -15.02 -2.61 -56.21
N LEU A 952 -14.17 -2.32 -57.21
CA LEU A 952 -13.22 -1.20 -57.11
C LEU A 952 -13.86 0.18 -57.29
N THR A 953 -14.91 0.27 -58.12
CA THR A 953 -15.41 1.57 -58.63
C THR A 953 -16.66 2.07 -57.89
N PHE A 954 -17.27 1.24 -57.05
CA PHE A 954 -18.49 1.55 -56.32
C PHE A 954 -18.28 2.57 -55.19
N ARG A 955 -17.14 2.53 -54.50
CA ARG A 955 -16.88 3.31 -53.28
C ARG A 955 -17.18 4.82 -53.36
N PRO A 956 -16.85 5.55 -54.45
CA PRO A 956 -17.17 6.98 -54.57
C PRO A 956 -18.68 7.31 -54.47
N MET A 957 -19.56 6.32 -54.60
CA MET A 957 -21.00 6.51 -54.37
C MET A 957 -21.34 6.88 -52.92
N TYR A 958 -20.49 6.49 -51.95
CA TYR A 958 -20.70 6.76 -50.52
C TYR A 958 -19.49 7.37 -49.80
N SER A 959 -18.34 7.57 -50.46
CA SER A 959 -17.08 8.01 -49.82
C SER A 959 -17.17 9.28 -48.96
N TRP A 960 -18.20 10.10 -49.16
CA TRP A 960 -18.42 11.36 -48.43
C TRP A 960 -19.73 11.37 -47.64
N SER A 961 -20.35 10.21 -47.44
CA SER A 961 -21.47 10.07 -46.49
C SER A 961 -20.98 10.07 -45.04
N GLU A 962 -19.71 9.74 -44.81
CA GLU A 962 -19.04 9.72 -43.52
C GLU A 962 -17.57 10.14 -43.70
N ARG A 963 -16.92 10.47 -42.59
CA ARG A 963 -15.46 10.68 -42.55
C ARG A 963 -14.76 9.33 -42.34
N PHE A 964 -14.21 8.76 -43.42
CA PHE A 964 -13.72 7.38 -43.38
C PHE A 964 -12.24 7.23 -43.01
N LEU A 965 -11.96 6.14 -42.29
CA LEU A 965 -10.67 5.49 -42.14
C LEU A 965 -10.69 4.19 -42.97
N LEU A 966 -9.59 3.85 -43.62
CA LEU A 966 -9.43 2.70 -44.52
C LEU A 966 -8.67 1.58 -43.79
N PRO A 967 -9.36 0.67 -43.08
CA PRO A 967 -8.68 -0.31 -42.22
C PRO A 967 -8.16 -1.52 -42.99
N LEU A 968 -6.93 -1.92 -42.69
CA LEU A 968 -6.41 -3.27 -42.91
C LEU A 968 -5.98 -3.81 -41.55
N SER A 969 -6.96 -4.17 -40.72
CA SER A 969 -6.80 -4.43 -39.28
C SER A 969 -6.44 -5.87 -38.93
N HIS A 970 -6.22 -6.12 -37.63
CA HIS A 970 -5.91 -7.43 -37.07
C HIS A 970 -6.97 -8.51 -37.39
N ASP A 971 -8.25 -8.14 -37.40
CA ASP A 971 -9.37 -9.05 -37.69
C ASP A 971 -9.31 -9.67 -39.08
N GLU A 972 -8.63 -9.01 -40.01
CA GLU A 972 -8.53 -9.48 -41.39
C GLU A 972 -7.39 -10.47 -41.60
N VAL A 973 -6.52 -10.69 -40.62
CA VAL A 973 -5.33 -11.56 -40.77
C VAL A 973 -5.29 -12.74 -39.80
N VAL A 974 -6.45 -13.22 -39.40
CA VAL A 974 -6.67 -14.31 -38.42
C VAL A 974 -7.81 -15.25 -38.83
N HIS A 975 -8.05 -16.29 -38.03
CA HIS A 975 -9.22 -17.18 -38.10
C HIS A 975 -9.44 -17.85 -39.47
N GLY A 976 -8.36 -18.19 -40.17
CA GLY A 976 -8.42 -18.84 -41.49
C GLY A 976 -8.65 -17.88 -42.65
N LYS A 977 -8.72 -16.56 -42.41
CA LYS A 977 -8.85 -15.55 -43.46
C LYS A 977 -7.54 -15.33 -44.25
N GLY A 978 -6.42 -15.85 -43.77
CA GLY A 978 -5.08 -15.64 -44.32
C GLY A 978 -4.50 -14.26 -44.01
N SER A 979 -3.18 -14.11 -44.08
CA SER A 979 -2.51 -12.81 -44.00
C SER A 979 -2.84 -11.92 -45.20
N LEU A 980 -2.56 -10.61 -45.12
CA LEU A 980 -2.72 -9.70 -46.25
C LEU A 980 -2.01 -10.22 -47.51
N LEU A 981 -0.82 -10.81 -47.37
CA LEU A 981 -0.08 -11.36 -48.50
C LEU A 981 -0.72 -12.66 -49.04
N ALA A 982 -1.16 -13.54 -48.14
CA ALA A 982 -1.78 -14.81 -48.52
C ALA A 982 -3.13 -14.63 -49.23
N LYS A 983 -3.83 -13.52 -48.97
CA LYS A 983 -5.05 -13.13 -49.69
C LYS A 983 -4.80 -12.74 -51.14
N MET A 984 -3.59 -12.33 -51.51
CA MET A 984 -3.32 -11.83 -52.85
C MET A 984 -3.28 -12.98 -53.89
N ALA A 985 -3.84 -12.75 -55.07
CA ALA A 985 -3.84 -13.74 -56.15
C ALA A 985 -2.47 -13.86 -56.86
N GLY A 986 -2.19 -15.06 -57.37
CA GLY A 986 -1.06 -15.33 -58.26
C GLY A 986 0.12 -16.05 -57.60
N ASP A 987 1.25 -16.08 -58.30
CA ASP A 987 2.51 -16.59 -57.73
C ASP A 987 3.11 -15.62 -56.70
N ARG A 988 4.20 -16.02 -56.04
CA ARG A 988 4.85 -15.22 -54.99
C ARG A 988 5.16 -13.78 -55.40
N TRP A 989 5.64 -13.57 -56.63
CA TRP A 989 5.97 -12.22 -57.10
C TRP A 989 4.69 -11.41 -57.32
N GLN A 990 3.66 -12.03 -57.91
CA GLN A 990 2.35 -11.41 -58.11
C GLN A 990 1.65 -11.09 -56.80
N GLN A 991 1.79 -11.94 -55.77
CA GLN A 991 1.26 -11.69 -54.43
C GLN A 991 1.86 -10.42 -53.82
N LEU A 992 3.19 -10.29 -53.86
CA LEU A 992 3.89 -9.11 -53.37
C LEU A 992 3.54 -7.85 -54.21
N ALA A 993 3.39 -8.00 -55.53
CA ALA A 993 2.97 -6.91 -56.41
C ALA A 993 1.54 -6.43 -56.11
N ASN A 994 0.60 -7.35 -55.91
CA ASN A 994 -0.76 -7.04 -55.48
C ASN A 994 -0.79 -6.40 -54.09
N LEU A 995 0.08 -6.82 -53.15
CA LEU A 995 0.16 -6.18 -51.83
C LEU A 995 0.68 -4.73 -51.92
N ARG A 996 1.68 -4.46 -52.77
CA ARG A 996 2.11 -3.07 -53.03
C ARG A 996 1.00 -2.27 -53.73
N LEU A 997 0.29 -2.89 -54.66
CA LEU A 997 -0.87 -2.30 -55.34
C LEU A 997 -1.97 -1.94 -54.33
N LEU A 998 -2.26 -2.80 -53.36
CA LEU A 998 -3.19 -2.55 -52.24
C LEU A 998 -2.75 -1.33 -51.43
N PHE A 999 -1.51 -1.29 -50.94
CA PHE A 999 -1.03 -0.17 -50.13
C PHE A 999 -1.02 1.15 -50.90
N GLY A 1000 -0.68 1.13 -52.19
CA GLY A 1000 -0.80 2.32 -53.04
C GLY A 1000 -2.25 2.74 -53.25
N HIS A 1001 -3.16 1.78 -53.48
CA HIS A 1001 -4.58 2.05 -53.62
C HIS A 1001 -5.17 2.67 -52.34
N GLN A 1002 -4.83 2.12 -51.18
CA GLN A 1002 -5.21 2.67 -49.87
C GLN A 1002 -4.67 4.09 -49.70
N ALA A 1003 -3.37 4.30 -49.90
CA ALA A 1003 -2.73 5.60 -49.66
C ALA A 1003 -3.16 6.70 -50.63
N PHE A 1004 -3.55 6.36 -51.86
CA PHE A 1004 -3.95 7.32 -52.89
C PHE A 1004 -5.47 7.49 -53.02
N SER A 1005 -6.25 6.74 -52.26
CA SER A 1005 -7.70 6.93 -52.10
C SER A 1005 -8.03 7.98 -51.03
N PRO A 1006 -9.21 8.62 -51.09
CA PRO A 1006 -9.67 9.50 -50.01
C PRO A 1006 -9.94 8.72 -48.71
N GLY A 1007 -9.33 9.14 -47.61
CA GLY A 1007 -9.50 8.55 -46.28
C GLY A 1007 -8.18 8.31 -45.53
N VAL A 1008 -8.27 8.07 -44.23
CA VAL A 1008 -7.10 7.83 -43.35
C VAL A 1008 -6.67 6.37 -43.42
N PRO A 1009 -5.43 6.02 -43.83
CA PRO A 1009 -4.97 4.63 -43.86
C PRO A 1009 -4.64 4.09 -42.46
N LEU A 1010 -5.07 2.84 -42.20
CA LEU A 1010 -4.66 2.03 -41.04
C LEU A 1010 -4.10 0.69 -41.52
N VAL A 1011 -2.98 0.27 -40.95
CA VAL A 1011 -2.34 -1.03 -41.25
C VAL A 1011 -1.96 -1.72 -39.94
N PHE A 1012 -2.40 -2.96 -39.79
CA PHE A 1012 -1.99 -3.81 -38.68
C PHE A 1012 -0.56 -4.31 -38.83
N MET A 1013 0.12 -4.40 -37.70
CA MET A 1013 1.46 -4.94 -37.59
C MET A 1013 1.61 -6.31 -38.27
N GLY A 1014 2.74 -6.52 -38.95
CA GLY A 1014 3.00 -7.69 -39.79
C GLY A 1014 2.57 -7.53 -41.25
N GLY A 1015 1.68 -6.57 -41.55
CA GLY A 1015 1.34 -6.17 -42.92
C GLY A 1015 2.51 -5.54 -43.67
N GLU A 1016 3.27 -4.68 -42.98
CA GLU A 1016 4.51 -4.05 -43.47
C GLU A 1016 5.62 -5.07 -43.73
N LEU A 1017 5.59 -6.21 -43.03
CA LEU A 1017 6.55 -7.30 -43.22
C LEU A 1017 6.16 -8.22 -44.39
N ALA A 1018 4.97 -8.03 -44.98
CA ALA A 1018 4.41 -8.96 -45.95
C ALA A 1018 4.44 -10.40 -45.42
N THR A 1019 3.96 -10.58 -44.18
CA THR A 1019 3.99 -11.89 -43.51
C THR A 1019 3.16 -12.91 -44.32
N PRO A 1020 3.65 -14.12 -44.61
CA PRO A 1020 2.92 -15.07 -45.45
C PRO A 1020 1.90 -15.93 -44.69
N TRP A 1021 1.89 -15.88 -43.36
CA TRP A 1021 0.92 -16.56 -42.51
C TRP A 1021 0.20 -15.58 -41.58
N GLU A 1022 -0.91 -16.04 -41.00
CA GLU A 1022 -1.76 -15.28 -40.09
C GLU A 1022 -1.01 -14.80 -38.85
N TRP A 1023 -1.53 -13.73 -38.24
CA TRP A 1023 -1.02 -13.26 -36.97
C TRP A 1023 -1.27 -14.31 -35.88
N ASN A 1024 -0.27 -14.52 -35.02
CA ASN A 1024 -0.38 -15.32 -33.81
C ASN A 1024 -0.08 -14.44 -32.60
N HIS A 1025 -1.05 -14.31 -31.68
CA HIS A 1025 -0.91 -13.51 -30.46
C HIS A 1025 0.06 -14.11 -29.43
N ASP A 1026 0.42 -15.39 -29.55
CA ASP A 1026 1.37 -16.07 -28.66
C ASP A 1026 2.85 -15.85 -29.07
N ASP A 1027 3.11 -15.48 -30.33
CA ASP A 1027 4.46 -15.35 -30.89
C ASP A 1027 4.82 -13.89 -31.18
N GLU A 1028 6.12 -13.58 -31.31
CA GLU A 1028 6.50 -12.30 -31.91
C GLU A 1028 6.35 -12.29 -33.43
N LEU A 1029 6.23 -11.10 -34.00
CA LEU A 1029 6.31 -10.94 -35.45
C LEU A 1029 7.65 -11.48 -36.00
N PRO A 1030 7.63 -12.11 -37.20
CA PRO A 1030 8.82 -12.70 -37.80
C PRO A 1030 9.75 -11.65 -38.42
N TRP A 1031 10.39 -10.84 -37.58
CA TRP A 1031 11.25 -9.72 -37.99
C TRP A 1031 12.39 -10.10 -38.94
N TRP A 1032 12.84 -11.37 -38.90
CA TRP A 1032 13.83 -11.94 -39.82
C TRP A 1032 13.39 -11.92 -41.30
N LEU A 1033 12.09 -11.77 -41.60
CA LEU A 1033 11.62 -11.60 -42.97
C LEU A 1033 12.27 -10.39 -43.66
N LEU A 1034 12.63 -9.35 -42.91
CA LEU A 1034 13.27 -8.15 -43.44
C LEU A 1034 14.71 -8.36 -43.92
N ASP A 1035 15.32 -9.52 -43.65
CA ASP A 1035 16.61 -9.92 -44.25
C ASP A 1035 16.45 -10.31 -45.73
N HIS A 1036 15.21 -10.48 -46.21
CA HIS A 1036 14.87 -10.81 -47.59
C HIS A 1036 14.39 -9.58 -48.35
N ALA A 1037 15.03 -9.28 -49.48
CA ALA A 1037 14.79 -8.08 -50.29
C ALA A 1037 13.32 -7.90 -50.74
N GLU A 1038 12.60 -9.01 -50.93
CA GLU A 1038 11.21 -8.98 -51.36
C GLU A 1038 10.25 -8.47 -50.28
N HIS A 1039 10.55 -8.75 -49.00
CA HIS A 1039 9.79 -8.27 -47.85
C HIS A 1039 10.20 -6.84 -47.48
N SER A 1040 11.52 -6.56 -47.44
CA SER A 1040 12.00 -5.20 -47.20
C SER A 1040 11.51 -4.23 -48.28
N GLY A 1041 11.38 -4.68 -49.54
CA GLY A 1041 10.81 -3.89 -50.63
C GLY A 1041 9.35 -3.48 -50.42
N VAL A 1042 8.51 -4.35 -49.85
CA VAL A 1042 7.12 -4.00 -49.48
C VAL A 1042 7.09 -2.99 -48.33
N ARG A 1043 7.90 -3.21 -47.30
CA ARG A 1043 8.06 -2.25 -46.19
C ARG A 1043 8.51 -0.88 -46.70
N ASP A 1044 9.51 -0.86 -47.58
CA ASP A 1044 10.06 0.36 -48.14
C ASP A 1044 9.05 1.08 -49.07
N TRP A 1045 8.18 0.34 -49.75
CA TRP A 1045 7.03 0.89 -50.48
C TRP A 1045 6.01 1.55 -49.53
N LEU A 1046 5.66 0.87 -48.44
CA LEU A 1046 4.75 1.42 -47.43
C LEU A 1046 5.30 2.73 -46.84
N ARG A 1047 6.60 2.75 -46.53
CA ARG A 1047 7.33 3.97 -46.13
C ARG A 1047 7.21 5.08 -47.19
N ALA A 1048 7.38 4.74 -48.46
CA ALA A 1048 7.34 5.71 -49.55
C ALA A 1048 5.93 6.31 -49.73
N VAL A 1049 4.86 5.50 -49.65
CA VAL A 1049 3.49 6.01 -49.80
C VAL A 1049 3.06 6.88 -48.61
N ASN A 1050 3.46 6.53 -47.38
CA ASN A 1050 3.22 7.38 -46.21
C ASN A 1050 3.93 8.74 -46.33
N ARG A 1051 5.19 8.74 -46.77
CA ARG A 1051 5.94 9.98 -47.05
C ARG A 1051 5.31 10.80 -48.17
N ALA A 1052 4.74 10.15 -49.19
CA ALA A 1052 4.02 10.85 -50.24
C ALA A 1052 2.74 11.52 -49.71
N ARG A 1053 1.97 10.85 -48.84
CA ARG A 1053 0.80 11.48 -48.19
C ARG A 1053 1.19 12.72 -47.38
N ALA A 1054 2.34 12.71 -46.72
CA ALA A 1054 2.86 13.89 -46.02
C ALA A 1054 3.29 15.00 -46.98
N ALA A 1055 3.99 14.65 -48.07
CA ALA A 1055 4.60 15.59 -49.00
C ALA A 1055 3.63 16.25 -49.98
N TYR A 1056 2.54 15.57 -50.37
CA TYR A 1056 1.63 16.05 -51.41
C TYR A 1056 0.23 16.37 -50.85
N PRO A 1057 -0.15 17.66 -50.78
CA PRO A 1057 -1.41 18.08 -50.16
C PRO A 1057 -2.67 17.46 -50.77
N ALA A 1058 -2.68 17.17 -52.08
CA ALA A 1058 -3.79 16.51 -52.76
C ALA A 1058 -4.17 15.13 -52.19
N LEU A 1059 -3.25 14.47 -51.47
CA LEU A 1059 -3.51 13.18 -50.84
C LEU A 1059 -4.15 13.28 -49.45
N ARG A 1060 -4.34 14.48 -48.90
CA ARG A 1060 -4.82 14.67 -47.52
C ARG A 1060 -5.79 15.82 -47.30
N GLU A 1061 -5.64 16.96 -47.98
CA GLU A 1061 -6.37 18.20 -47.67
C GLU A 1061 -7.89 18.06 -47.83
N LEU A 1062 -8.31 17.33 -48.86
CA LEU A 1062 -9.70 17.22 -49.29
C LEU A 1062 -10.22 15.77 -49.20
N ASP A 1063 -9.65 14.94 -48.30
CA ASP A 1063 -10.08 13.53 -48.12
C ASP A 1063 -11.58 13.42 -47.78
N ASP A 1064 -12.11 14.40 -47.04
CA ASP A 1064 -13.50 14.45 -46.58
C ASP A 1064 -14.43 15.19 -47.56
N GLU A 1065 -13.94 15.63 -48.72
CA GLU A 1065 -14.69 16.45 -49.67
C GLU A 1065 -14.81 15.80 -51.05
N ALA A 1066 -16.02 15.79 -51.62
CA ALA A 1066 -16.31 15.15 -52.91
C ALA A 1066 -15.41 15.64 -54.06
N HIS A 1067 -15.05 16.92 -54.05
CA HIS A 1067 -14.21 17.50 -55.09
C HIS A 1067 -12.70 17.23 -54.89
N GLY A 1068 -12.30 16.56 -53.80
CA GLY A 1068 -10.93 16.08 -53.58
C GLY A 1068 -10.53 14.90 -54.48
N PHE A 1069 -11.50 14.28 -55.16
CA PHE A 1069 -11.32 13.10 -56.02
C PHE A 1069 -12.14 13.22 -57.29
N GLU A 1070 -11.58 12.76 -58.41
CA GLU A 1070 -12.31 12.64 -59.68
C GLU A 1070 -11.83 11.43 -60.47
N TRP A 1071 -12.74 10.57 -60.91
CA TRP A 1071 -12.39 9.53 -61.88
C TRP A 1071 -11.98 10.16 -63.21
N ILE A 1072 -10.83 9.76 -63.72
CA ILE A 1072 -10.43 10.03 -65.11
C ILE A 1072 -11.00 8.93 -65.98
N ASP A 1073 -10.77 7.68 -65.60
CA ASP A 1073 -11.40 6.51 -66.21
C ASP A 1073 -11.55 5.40 -65.17
N CYS A 1074 -12.76 4.85 -65.09
CA CYS A 1074 -13.13 3.71 -64.25
C CYS A 1074 -13.95 2.68 -65.05
N SER A 1075 -13.89 2.75 -66.38
CA SER A 1075 -14.72 1.95 -67.28
C SER A 1075 -13.98 0.85 -68.02
N ASP A 1076 -12.63 0.87 -68.03
CA ASP A 1076 -11.79 -0.16 -68.67
C ASP A 1076 -11.72 -1.46 -67.85
N ARG A 1077 -12.90 -2.09 -67.70
CA ARG A 1077 -13.06 -3.35 -67.01
C ARG A 1077 -12.37 -4.51 -67.72
N GLU A 1078 -12.30 -4.49 -69.05
CA GLU A 1078 -11.67 -5.54 -69.86
C GLU A 1078 -10.18 -5.68 -69.54
N ARG A 1079 -9.53 -4.56 -69.20
CA ARG A 1079 -8.11 -4.51 -68.84
C ARG A 1079 -7.88 -4.36 -67.34
N SER A 1080 -8.95 -4.15 -66.57
CA SER A 1080 -8.92 -3.87 -65.12
C SER A 1080 -7.95 -2.72 -64.80
N VAL A 1081 -8.12 -1.63 -65.54
CA VAL A 1081 -7.35 -0.40 -65.35
C VAL A 1081 -8.28 0.68 -64.83
N VAL A 1082 -7.81 1.45 -63.85
CA VAL A 1082 -8.48 2.68 -63.43
C VAL A 1082 -7.46 3.82 -63.35
N ALA A 1083 -7.92 5.03 -63.58
CA ALA A 1083 -7.15 6.25 -63.42
C ALA A 1083 -8.02 7.32 -62.76
N TRP A 1084 -7.46 8.05 -61.80
CA TRP A 1084 -8.17 9.11 -61.10
C TRP A 1084 -7.25 10.28 -60.80
N GLN A 1085 -7.87 11.39 -60.45
CA GLN A 1085 -7.23 12.60 -59.99
C GLN A 1085 -7.47 12.78 -58.51
N ARG A 1086 -6.43 13.28 -57.82
CA ARG A 1086 -6.51 13.79 -56.45
C ARG A 1086 -6.30 15.30 -56.50
N ASN A 1087 -7.19 16.04 -55.87
CA ASN A 1087 -7.19 17.50 -55.84
C ASN A 1087 -6.69 18.01 -54.49
N ALA A 1088 -5.93 19.10 -54.53
CA ALA A 1088 -5.60 19.92 -53.37
C ALA A 1088 -6.40 21.21 -53.39
N LEU A 1089 -6.29 22.03 -52.34
CA LEU A 1089 -6.82 23.38 -52.34
C LEU A 1089 -6.19 24.26 -53.43
N ASP A 1090 -4.89 24.06 -53.72
CA ASP A 1090 -4.23 24.61 -54.90
C ASP A 1090 -4.38 23.65 -56.10
N PRO A 1091 -5.10 24.04 -57.17
CA PRO A 1091 -5.24 23.22 -58.37
C PRO A 1091 -3.92 22.86 -59.06
N ALA A 1092 -2.84 23.62 -58.83
CA ALA A 1092 -1.52 23.32 -59.36
C ALA A 1092 -0.87 22.08 -58.72
N GLU A 1093 -1.34 21.67 -57.53
CA GLU A 1093 -0.85 20.50 -56.80
C GLU A 1093 -1.65 19.23 -57.08
N ALA A 1094 -2.54 19.24 -58.08
CA ALA A 1094 -3.29 18.08 -58.48
C ALA A 1094 -2.38 16.90 -58.89
N LEU A 1095 -2.79 15.70 -58.51
CA LEU A 1095 -2.08 14.46 -58.82
C LEU A 1095 -2.92 13.58 -59.72
N VAL A 1096 -2.27 12.81 -60.58
CA VAL A 1096 -2.88 11.78 -61.40
C VAL A 1096 -2.38 10.41 -60.94
N VAL A 1097 -3.30 9.51 -60.66
CA VAL A 1097 -3.02 8.14 -60.27
C VAL A 1097 -3.46 7.21 -61.39
N THR A 1098 -2.61 6.23 -61.72
CA THR A 1098 -2.92 5.18 -62.69
C THR A 1098 -2.65 3.82 -62.06
N ALA A 1099 -3.61 2.89 -62.12
CA ALA A 1099 -3.48 1.55 -61.55
C ALA A 1099 -3.87 0.48 -62.57
N ASN A 1100 -3.00 -0.53 -62.73
CA ASN A 1100 -3.23 -1.72 -63.54
C ASN A 1100 -3.35 -2.93 -62.63
N PHE A 1101 -4.56 -3.49 -62.55
CA PHE A 1101 -4.86 -4.65 -61.72
C PHE A 1101 -4.67 -5.97 -62.47
N THR A 1102 -3.86 -6.02 -63.54
CA THR A 1102 -3.49 -7.27 -64.22
C THR A 1102 -1.97 -7.42 -64.34
N PRO A 1103 -1.43 -8.65 -64.43
CA PRO A 1103 0.00 -8.87 -64.66
C PRO A 1103 0.42 -8.57 -66.11
N ILE A 1104 -0.49 -8.06 -66.95
CA ILE A 1104 -0.22 -7.70 -68.33
C ILE A 1104 0.13 -6.20 -68.36
N PRO A 1105 1.38 -5.80 -68.67
CA PRO A 1105 1.74 -4.40 -68.80
C PRO A 1105 1.02 -3.74 -69.99
N ARG A 1106 0.82 -2.41 -69.90
CA ARG A 1106 0.14 -1.62 -70.93
C ARG A 1106 1.06 -0.50 -71.42
N ASP A 1107 1.64 -0.68 -72.61
CA ASP A 1107 2.41 0.35 -73.28
C ASP A 1107 1.50 1.38 -73.96
N ALA A 1108 1.96 2.63 -74.05
CA ALA A 1108 1.26 3.73 -74.71
C ALA A 1108 -0.23 3.86 -74.29
N TYR A 1109 -0.54 3.60 -73.02
CA TYR A 1109 -1.90 3.70 -72.49
C TYR A 1109 -2.27 5.17 -72.31
N ARG A 1110 -3.28 5.64 -73.03
CA ARG A 1110 -3.67 7.06 -73.05
C ARG A 1110 -4.59 7.41 -71.90
N VAL A 1111 -4.22 8.41 -71.10
CA VAL A 1111 -5.01 8.91 -69.97
C VAL A 1111 -5.28 10.40 -70.16
N GLY A 1112 -6.52 10.84 -69.92
CA GLY A 1112 -6.89 12.25 -69.94
C GLY A 1112 -6.21 13.03 -68.80
N LEU A 1113 -5.67 14.20 -69.08
CA LEU A 1113 -4.94 15.02 -68.11
C LEU A 1113 -5.73 16.29 -67.75
N PRO A 1114 -5.70 16.75 -66.49
CA PRO A 1114 -6.50 17.90 -66.08
C PRO A 1114 -5.95 19.24 -66.55
N ALA A 1115 -4.65 19.29 -66.85
CA ALA A 1115 -3.98 20.51 -67.25
C ALA A 1115 -2.92 20.22 -68.32
N ASP A 1116 -2.51 21.28 -69.01
CA ASP A 1116 -1.36 21.27 -69.91
C ASP A 1116 -0.03 21.16 -69.12
N GLY A 1117 1.09 21.02 -69.82
CA GLY A 1117 2.43 20.95 -69.22
C GLY A 1117 2.97 19.53 -69.07
N THR A 1118 3.92 19.36 -68.16
CA THR A 1118 4.63 18.09 -67.93
C THR A 1118 4.13 17.41 -66.66
N TRP A 1119 3.86 16.11 -66.73
CA TRP A 1119 3.48 15.29 -65.59
C TRP A 1119 4.62 14.34 -65.22
N GLU A 1120 5.19 14.52 -64.03
CA GLU A 1120 6.35 13.76 -63.56
C GLU A 1120 5.92 12.58 -62.67
N LEU A 1121 6.56 11.43 -62.88
CA LEU A 1121 6.40 10.26 -62.03
C LEU A 1121 6.97 10.53 -60.63
N VAL A 1122 6.10 10.42 -59.62
CA VAL A 1122 6.43 10.57 -58.21
C VAL A 1122 6.78 9.21 -57.59
N LEU A 1123 5.88 8.23 -57.73
CA LEU A 1123 6.04 6.88 -57.19
C LEU A 1123 5.49 5.85 -58.18
N ASN A 1124 6.11 4.66 -58.21
CA ASN A 1124 5.64 3.49 -58.97
C ASN A 1124 5.87 2.23 -58.14
N SER A 1125 4.81 1.46 -57.89
CA SER A 1125 4.89 0.22 -57.10
C SER A 1125 5.65 -0.91 -57.81
N ASP A 1126 5.89 -0.81 -59.12
CA ASP A 1126 6.68 -1.79 -59.90
C ASP A 1126 8.19 -1.44 -59.99
N ASP A 1127 8.66 -0.41 -59.27
CA ASP A 1127 10.10 -0.14 -59.19
C ASP A 1127 10.84 -1.31 -58.51
N ARG A 1128 12.04 -1.63 -58.99
CA ARG A 1128 12.88 -2.70 -58.43
C ARG A 1128 13.29 -2.42 -57.00
N LEU A 1129 13.36 -1.14 -56.61
CA LEU A 1129 13.56 -0.73 -55.22
C LEU A 1129 12.55 -1.38 -54.27
N TYR A 1130 11.32 -1.59 -54.73
CA TYR A 1130 10.22 -2.16 -53.95
C TYR A 1130 9.97 -3.64 -54.25
N GLY A 1131 10.85 -4.31 -55.01
CA GLY A 1131 10.67 -5.69 -55.45
C GLY A 1131 9.74 -5.85 -56.67
N GLY A 1132 9.49 -4.77 -57.41
CA GLY A 1132 8.81 -4.83 -58.71
C GLY A 1132 9.70 -5.39 -59.82
N SER A 1133 9.12 -5.60 -60.99
CA SER A 1133 9.81 -6.12 -62.18
C SER A 1133 10.77 -5.08 -62.78
N GLY A 1134 10.51 -3.79 -62.52
CA GLY A 1134 11.18 -2.68 -63.19
C GLY A 1134 10.80 -2.59 -64.66
N TYR A 1135 9.55 -2.91 -65.00
CA TYR A 1135 9.06 -2.72 -66.36
C TYR A 1135 9.24 -1.23 -66.76
N PRO A 1136 9.66 -0.92 -67.99
CA PRO A 1136 9.90 0.45 -68.40
C PRO A 1136 8.69 1.35 -68.09
N VAL A 1137 8.93 2.48 -67.42
CA VAL A 1137 7.89 3.45 -67.06
C VAL A 1137 8.22 4.81 -67.68
N VAL A 1138 7.20 5.53 -68.12
CA VAL A 1138 7.34 6.90 -68.62
C VAL A 1138 7.49 7.82 -67.42
N ARG A 1139 8.69 8.37 -67.18
CA ARG A 1139 8.96 9.22 -66.00
C ARG A 1139 8.42 10.64 -66.15
N SER A 1140 8.18 11.10 -67.37
CA SER A 1140 7.76 12.45 -67.70
C SER A 1140 6.79 12.38 -68.87
N VAL A 1141 5.52 12.68 -68.63
CA VAL A 1141 4.45 12.64 -69.62
C VAL A 1141 4.11 14.07 -70.02
N GLN A 1142 4.38 14.41 -71.28
CA GLN A 1142 3.97 15.70 -71.83
C GLN A 1142 2.48 15.67 -72.17
N ALA A 1143 1.70 16.61 -71.66
CA ALA A 1143 0.31 16.77 -72.06
C ALA A 1143 0.22 17.13 -73.56
N GLN A 1144 -0.64 16.42 -74.28
CA GLN A 1144 -0.89 16.59 -75.71
C GLN A 1144 -2.28 17.15 -75.94
N ASP A 1145 -2.44 17.96 -76.99
CA ASP A 1145 -3.74 18.48 -77.45
C ASP A 1145 -4.55 17.40 -78.19
N GLN A 1146 -4.86 16.32 -77.47
CA GLN A 1146 -5.63 15.19 -77.96
C GLN A 1146 -6.69 14.84 -76.92
N PRO A 1147 -7.97 15.18 -77.16
CA PRO A 1147 -9.04 14.91 -76.21
C PRO A 1147 -9.20 13.41 -75.92
N HIS A 1148 -9.34 13.06 -74.64
CA HIS A 1148 -9.53 11.68 -74.16
C HIS A 1148 -10.21 11.69 -72.79
N HIS A 1149 -10.99 10.66 -72.46
CA HIS A 1149 -11.67 10.52 -71.15
C HIS A 1149 -12.42 11.80 -70.70
N GLY A 1150 -13.11 12.47 -71.63
CA GLY A 1150 -13.84 13.71 -71.33
C GLY A 1150 -12.98 14.96 -71.08
N ARG A 1151 -11.65 14.86 -71.23
CA ARG A 1151 -10.69 15.96 -71.03
C ARG A 1151 -10.11 16.45 -72.34
N THR A 1152 -9.69 17.72 -72.39
CA THR A 1152 -9.13 18.36 -73.60
C THR A 1152 -7.68 17.98 -73.86
N ARG A 1153 -6.94 17.60 -72.81
CA ARG A 1153 -5.55 17.15 -72.87
C ARG A 1153 -5.46 15.66 -72.51
N SER A 1154 -4.45 14.97 -73.05
CA SER A 1154 -4.12 13.60 -72.66
C SER A 1154 -2.62 13.32 -72.79
N GLY A 1155 -2.16 12.23 -72.18
CA GLY A 1155 -0.78 11.77 -72.29
C GLY A 1155 -0.71 10.24 -72.40
N GLU A 1156 0.39 9.74 -72.95
CA GLU A 1156 0.66 8.30 -73.03
C GLU A 1156 1.50 7.85 -71.83
N PHE A 1157 0.96 6.89 -71.10
CA PHE A 1157 1.56 6.28 -69.93
C PHE A 1157 2.03 4.86 -70.27
N THR A 1158 2.95 4.34 -69.47
CA THR A 1158 3.21 2.90 -69.43
C THR A 1158 2.79 2.38 -68.08
N LEU A 1159 1.81 1.46 -68.07
CA LEU A 1159 1.29 0.87 -66.85
C LEU A 1159 2.00 -0.47 -66.62
N GLY A 1160 2.80 -0.53 -65.56
CA GLY A 1160 3.49 -1.77 -65.17
C GLY A 1160 2.51 -2.90 -64.81
N PRO A 1161 2.98 -4.15 -64.77
CA PRO A 1161 2.16 -5.30 -64.36
C PRO A 1161 1.82 -5.21 -62.86
N LEU A 1162 0.54 -5.34 -62.50
CA LEU A 1162 0.06 -5.27 -61.11
C LEU A 1162 0.60 -4.03 -60.35
N ALA A 1163 0.54 -2.87 -61.01
CA ALA A 1163 1.24 -1.67 -60.58
C ALA A 1163 0.31 -0.46 -60.42
N ILE A 1164 0.64 0.40 -59.45
CA ILE A 1164 0.05 1.71 -59.27
C ILE A 1164 1.14 2.77 -59.30
N SER A 1165 0.86 3.87 -59.99
CA SER A 1165 1.78 4.98 -60.16
C SER A 1165 1.10 6.31 -59.87
N LEU A 1166 1.86 7.21 -59.24
CA LEU A 1166 1.45 8.57 -58.88
C LEU A 1166 2.25 9.57 -59.72
N TYR A 1167 1.56 10.51 -60.35
CA TYR A 1167 2.15 11.57 -61.16
C TYR A 1167 1.73 12.94 -60.64
N ARG A 1168 2.64 13.91 -60.69
CA ARG A 1168 2.36 15.31 -60.35
C ARG A 1168 2.47 16.21 -61.58
N GLY A 1169 1.64 17.23 -61.67
CA GLY A 1169 1.84 18.31 -62.64
C GLY A 1169 3.04 19.16 -62.26
N VAL A 1170 3.86 19.53 -63.24
CA VAL A 1170 4.88 20.57 -63.09
C VAL A 1170 4.35 21.80 -63.80
N ALA A 1171 4.10 22.86 -63.04
CA ALA A 1171 3.72 24.15 -63.61
C ALA A 1171 4.76 24.59 -64.66
N PRO A 1172 4.33 25.05 -65.85
CA PRO A 1172 5.22 25.38 -66.96
C PRO A 1172 6.18 26.54 -66.69
#